data_AF-A0A821L1C4-F1
#
_entry.id   AF-A0A821L1C4-F1
#
_cell.length_a   1.000
_cell.length_b   1.000
_cell.length_c   1.000
_cell.angle_alpha   90.00
_cell.angle_beta   90.00
_cell.angle_gamma   90.00
#
_symmetry.space_group_name_H-M   'P 1'
#
loop_
_entity.id
_entity.type
_entity.pdbx_description
1 polymer ?
#
loop_
_entity_poly.entity_id
_entity_poly.type
_entity_poly.pdbx_seq_one_letter_code
_entity_poly.pdbx_strand_id
1 'polypeptide(L)'
;MSARTYISPDCAKQWEVLLLLLSSEEKNIDRTTENEIDTMNYFYNNEGVKKIMLQWLHEMNLSYARKTSESDTALKCNQVSFLWRQQGNDKYHANLIDDSYQCYSKSVIYANQNDTEYALALANRSAALLRLKRFKECIADIDLSIASGYKREMLHKLLLRKADCYIELNQTKNAQASIIHASEHAISLKLSAIQMAEFERHVRLLERKINTGEVTHSPDEYNVVLPECRNGVNPQFNAASMSIELKNNDTVGRHVIVKEALKRGDVLFSEEPYAWVTLPSEDPVCDMCCQPDINPLPCSSCSRSVYCSEACRSTAFTMFHKWECVGAQSDLFPTIGIAHLALRVLLISQYHGLPTPISLAKPTAYELFKSYSQVDKIDIYRAETPDFYRMFNLVTNFDKMNNSDYVQYAVTATMLILYLERYTSFFETFESGPLSDRERKMFAAAFMLRCMGQLVCNGHAALSLSTYDDGTGRTVTEREVRRATAIYPSAAMMNHSCDPNIVNTFYKNRLIIRCARELSAGAEVFNCYGPHRAREPTAQRRAHLRAQYMFQCMCSACADGDQQQFAMLFNAYACQSCKGPVLWQGKKAHCQHCNAEFFPERALAILDRAEELAIQAIQAKTPQEGCELMQASYRLKQQVWYRHHASLRAAADRLAKSYADAGEFSKSVELIKQNIQSLEYQYGSFSVEVAHELRKLSDVMLERILNAPRNSAYREWCLETHKIVRKAVQLTELNYGAWEPLVRRLAVQERVVGDLVQDTAAGLTQTDNIHHILHYNLKI
;
A
#
# COMPACT_ATOMS: atom_id res chain seq x y z
N MET A 1 -3.58 45.63 15.04
CA MET A 1 -4.25 44.72 15.99
C MET A 1 -3.53 43.39 15.95
N SER A 2 -2.99 42.97 17.09
CA SER A 2 -2.07 41.85 17.26
C SER A 2 -2.80 40.50 17.25
N ALA A 3 -2.67 39.73 16.17
CA ALA A 3 -2.88 38.29 16.23
C ALA A 3 -1.59 37.66 16.77
N ARG A 4 -1.54 37.34 18.06
CA ARG A 4 -0.52 36.43 18.58
C ARG A 4 -0.85 35.05 18.01
N THR A 5 -0.19 34.68 16.92
CA THR A 5 -0.20 33.31 16.42
C THR A 5 0.32 32.43 17.56
N TYR A 6 -0.55 31.58 18.10
CA TYR A 6 -0.16 30.61 19.12
C TYR A 6 0.75 29.58 18.44
N ILE A 7 2.06 29.74 18.61
CA ILE A 7 3.04 28.78 18.10
C ILE A 7 2.98 27.55 19.00
N SER A 8 2.71 26.39 18.40
CA SER A 8 2.68 25.11 19.11
C SER A 8 4.01 24.84 19.83
N PRO A 9 4.01 24.27 21.05
CA PRO A 9 5.24 23.83 21.71
C PRO A 9 5.86 22.60 21.03
N ASP A 10 5.09 21.90 20.20
CA ASP A 10 5.49 20.74 19.42
C ASP A 10 6.24 21.18 18.15
N CYS A 11 7.55 20.90 18.09
CA CYS A 11 8.46 21.42 17.05
C CYS A 11 8.07 20.97 15.63
N ALA A 12 7.52 19.76 15.48
CA ALA A 12 6.99 19.28 14.20
C ALA A 12 5.85 20.17 13.66
N LYS A 13 4.96 20.65 14.55
CA LYS A 13 3.84 21.54 14.16
C LYS A 13 4.30 22.96 13.85
N GLN A 14 5.50 23.35 14.27
CA GLN A 14 6.07 24.65 13.92
C GLN A 14 6.52 24.71 12.46
N TRP A 15 6.81 23.57 11.84
CA TRP A 15 7.32 23.48 10.48
C TRP A 15 6.42 24.19 9.45
N GLU A 16 5.11 23.92 9.48
CA GLU A 16 4.15 24.56 8.57
C GLU A 16 4.10 26.08 8.77
N VAL A 17 4.19 26.54 10.02
CA VAL A 17 4.19 27.97 10.33
C VAL A 17 5.46 28.64 9.82
N LEU A 18 6.62 28.00 9.98
CA LEU A 18 7.91 28.52 9.48
C LEU A 18 7.89 28.62 7.95
N LEU A 19 7.39 27.60 7.26
CA LEU A 19 7.24 27.61 5.81
C LEU A 19 6.34 28.74 5.32
N LEU A 20 5.19 28.95 5.97
CA LEU A 20 4.27 30.04 5.63
C LEU A 20 4.88 31.41 5.87
N LEU A 21 5.55 31.62 7.01
CA LEU A 21 6.19 32.90 7.33
C LEU A 21 7.30 33.21 6.33
N LEU A 22 8.25 32.29 6.13
CA LEU A 22 9.37 32.52 5.22
C LEU A 22 8.92 32.67 3.76
N SER A 23 7.91 31.91 3.33
CA SER A 23 7.36 32.07 1.96
C SER A 23 6.56 33.36 1.77
N SER A 24 5.95 33.91 2.82
CA SER A 24 5.21 35.17 2.74
C SER A 24 6.10 36.42 2.69
N GLU A 25 7.28 36.33 3.31
CA GLU A 25 8.27 37.41 3.37
C GLU A 25 9.13 37.48 2.10
N GLU A 26 9.26 36.36 1.38
CA GLU A 26 10.11 36.29 0.18
C GLU A 26 9.34 36.60 -1.11
N LYS A 27 9.41 37.86 -1.54
CA LYS A 27 8.70 38.37 -2.73
C LYS A 27 9.59 38.58 -3.96
N ASN A 28 10.90 38.36 -3.84
CA ASN A 28 11.88 38.82 -4.83
C ASN A 28 12.32 37.76 -5.84
N ILE A 29 11.82 36.51 -5.74
CA ILE A 29 12.20 35.43 -6.65
C ILE A 29 11.44 35.58 -7.99
N ASP A 30 12.19 35.78 -9.07
CA ASP A 30 11.67 35.88 -10.44
C ASP A 30 11.92 34.59 -11.22
N ARG A 31 10.90 33.72 -11.23
CA ARG A 31 10.93 32.41 -11.91
C ARG A 31 11.03 32.48 -13.44
N THR A 32 10.96 33.66 -14.05
CA THR A 32 11.16 33.81 -15.50
C THR A 32 12.64 33.92 -15.88
N THR A 33 13.48 34.35 -14.94
CA THR A 33 14.90 34.60 -15.16
C THR A 33 15.79 33.76 -14.26
N GLU A 34 15.34 33.43 -13.05
CA GLU A 34 16.04 32.61 -12.07
C GLU A 34 15.74 31.12 -12.26
N ASN A 35 16.80 30.30 -12.25
CA ASN A 35 16.67 28.84 -12.25
C ASN A 35 16.81 28.26 -10.82
N GLU A 36 16.73 26.93 -10.70
CA GLU A 36 16.84 26.26 -9.40
C GLU A 36 18.18 26.54 -8.69
N ILE A 37 19.29 26.71 -9.42
CA ILE A 37 20.59 27.05 -8.84
C ILE A 37 20.59 28.47 -8.28
N ASP A 38 20.01 29.43 -9.00
CA ASP A 38 19.93 30.83 -8.55
C ASP A 38 19.09 30.94 -7.27
N THR A 39 17.92 30.28 -7.27
CA THR A 39 17.01 30.23 -6.11
C THR A 39 17.70 29.60 -4.90
N MET A 40 18.40 28.47 -5.08
CA MET A 40 19.10 27.82 -3.98
C MET A 40 20.32 28.63 -3.53
N ASN A 41 20.99 29.34 -4.43
CA ASN A 41 22.08 30.24 -4.06
C ASN A 41 21.59 31.40 -3.20
N TYR A 42 20.37 31.90 -3.43
CA TYR A 42 19.74 32.88 -2.55
C TYR A 42 19.48 32.31 -1.13
N PHE A 43 18.68 31.25 -1.02
CA PHE A 43 18.28 30.72 0.29
C PHE A 43 19.45 30.11 1.06
N TYR A 44 20.33 29.38 0.39
CA TYR A 44 21.49 28.76 1.04
C TYR A 44 22.48 29.80 1.56
N ASN A 45 22.55 31.01 1.00
CA ASN A 45 23.42 32.08 1.52
C ASN A 45 22.69 33.05 2.46
N ASN A 46 21.39 32.88 2.69
CA ASN A 46 20.64 33.71 3.62
C ASN A 46 20.90 33.26 5.07
N GLU A 47 21.71 34.04 5.80
CA GLU A 47 22.10 33.75 7.19
C GLU A 47 20.92 33.70 8.17
N GLY A 48 19.86 34.48 7.92
CA GLY A 48 18.64 34.44 8.73
C GLY A 48 17.92 33.11 8.59
N VAL A 49 17.69 32.66 7.35
CA VAL A 49 17.06 31.38 7.04
C VAL A 49 17.88 30.22 7.61
N LYS A 50 19.20 30.21 7.37
CA LYS A 50 20.12 29.20 7.92
C LYS A 50 20.02 29.07 9.43
N LYS A 51 20.07 30.20 10.14
CA LYS A 51 19.99 30.22 11.61
C LYS A 51 18.68 29.62 12.11
N ILE A 52 17.55 30.00 11.49
CA ILE A 52 16.22 29.47 11.85
C ILE A 52 16.18 27.96 11.59
N MET A 53 16.61 27.49 10.42
CA MET A 53 16.58 26.07 10.05
C MET A 53 17.48 25.21 10.94
N LEU A 54 18.70 25.68 11.24
CA LEU A 54 19.62 24.97 12.14
C LEU A 54 19.08 24.91 13.57
N GLN A 55 18.45 25.98 14.05
CA GLN A 55 17.81 25.97 15.36
C GLN A 55 16.64 24.98 15.40
N TRP A 56 15.77 25.00 14.38
CA TRP A 56 14.66 24.06 14.29
C TRP A 56 15.13 22.60 14.23
N LEU A 57 16.15 22.28 13.41
CA LEU A 57 16.75 20.94 13.37
C LEU A 57 17.32 20.50 14.72
N HIS A 58 17.94 21.42 15.45
CA HIS A 58 18.46 21.15 16.79
C HIS A 58 17.33 20.85 17.78
N GLU A 59 16.24 21.62 17.75
CA GLU A 59 15.06 21.41 18.59
C GLU A 59 14.33 20.10 18.26
N MET A 60 14.20 19.74 16.97
CA MET A 60 13.68 18.44 16.53
C MET A 60 14.51 17.30 17.12
N ASN A 61 15.84 17.37 17.02
CA ASN A 61 16.73 16.36 17.56
C ASN A 61 16.58 16.23 19.09
N LEU A 62 16.61 17.34 19.83
CA LEU A 62 16.45 17.32 21.30
C LEU A 62 15.08 16.80 21.76
N SER A 63 14.04 17.07 20.98
CA SER A 63 12.66 16.73 21.34
C SER A 63 12.36 15.25 21.14
N TYR A 64 12.76 14.70 19.99
CA TYR A 64 12.36 13.35 19.57
C TYR A 64 13.48 12.30 19.65
N ALA A 65 14.77 12.68 19.59
CA ALA A 65 15.90 11.74 19.71
C ALA A 65 16.18 11.34 21.17
N ARG A 66 15.12 11.09 21.93
CA ARG A 66 15.14 10.67 23.34
C ARG A 66 13.99 9.72 23.65
N LYS A 67 13.93 9.28 24.89
CA LYS A 67 12.79 8.53 25.42
C LYS A 67 11.55 9.44 25.45
N THR A 68 10.57 9.12 24.62
CA THR A 68 9.31 9.87 24.45
C THR A 68 8.26 9.41 25.46
N SER A 69 8.28 8.13 25.85
CA SER A 69 7.43 7.56 26.89
C SER A 69 8.10 6.37 27.59
N GLU A 70 7.42 5.74 28.55
CA GLU A 70 7.93 4.50 29.17
C GLU A 70 8.06 3.33 28.19
N SER A 71 7.32 3.36 27.08
CA SER A 71 7.22 2.29 26.09
C SER A 71 7.68 2.70 24.67
N ASP A 72 8.11 3.94 24.47
CA ASP A 72 8.60 4.45 23.18
C ASP A 72 9.87 5.32 23.35
N THR A 73 10.75 5.21 22.37
CA THR A 73 12.02 5.95 22.27
C THR A 73 12.52 5.83 20.84
N ALA A 74 13.15 6.87 20.30
CA ALA A 74 13.72 6.81 18.95
C ALA A 74 15.08 6.08 18.87
N LEU A 75 15.74 5.93 20.02
CA LEU A 75 17.02 5.24 20.19
C LEU A 75 16.81 3.83 20.78
N LYS A 76 17.81 2.96 20.61
CA LYS A 76 17.83 1.68 21.32
C LYS A 76 17.84 1.87 22.84
N CYS A 77 17.00 1.11 23.53
CA CYS A 77 16.87 1.16 24.97
C CYS A 77 16.46 -0.21 25.54
N ASN A 78 17.38 -0.85 26.26
CA ASN A 78 17.13 -2.16 26.86
C ASN A 78 16.01 -2.11 27.92
N GLN A 79 15.83 -0.98 28.61
CA GLN A 79 14.73 -0.82 29.57
C GLN A 79 13.36 -0.89 28.88
N VAL A 80 13.21 -0.20 27.74
CA VAL A 80 11.98 -0.24 26.94
C VAL A 80 11.79 -1.62 26.30
N SER A 81 12.87 -2.23 25.79
CA SER A 81 12.82 -3.62 25.31
C SER A 81 12.31 -4.58 26.39
N PHE A 82 12.87 -4.49 27.59
CA PHE A 82 12.53 -5.36 28.71
C PHE A 82 11.06 -5.24 29.08
N LEU A 83 10.53 -4.00 29.13
CA LEU A 83 9.11 -3.75 29.38
C LEU A 83 8.21 -4.45 28.35
N TRP A 84 8.51 -4.30 27.06
CA TRP A 84 7.77 -4.98 25.99
C TRP A 84 7.89 -6.51 26.08
N ARG A 85 9.07 -7.02 26.45
CA ARG A 85 9.27 -8.47 26.63
C ARG A 85 8.45 -9.01 27.80
N GLN A 86 8.36 -8.28 28.92
CA GLN A 86 7.51 -8.66 30.05
C GLN A 86 6.04 -8.72 29.65
N GLN A 87 5.53 -7.69 28.97
CA GLN A 87 4.15 -7.70 28.44
C GLN A 87 3.93 -8.88 27.49
N GLY A 88 4.91 -9.17 26.62
CA GLY A 88 4.86 -10.33 25.74
C GLY A 88 4.79 -11.65 26.51
N ASN A 89 5.53 -11.79 27.61
CA ASN A 89 5.45 -12.98 28.46
C ASN A 89 4.06 -13.16 29.06
N ASP A 90 3.48 -12.09 29.61
CA ASP A 90 2.15 -12.13 30.22
C ASP A 90 1.10 -12.56 29.19
N LYS A 91 1.16 -12.01 27.98
CA LYS A 91 0.28 -12.37 26.85
C LYS A 91 0.50 -13.82 26.38
N TYR A 92 1.75 -14.26 26.29
CA TYR A 92 2.09 -15.62 25.90
C TYR A 92 1.55 -16.65 26.91
N HIS A 93 1.68 -16.36 28.21
CA HIS A 93 1.13 -17.19 29.28
C HIS A 93 -0.41 -17.19 29.28
N ALA A 94 -1.03 -16.05 28.93
CA ALA A 94 -2.47 -15.93 28.74
C ALA A 94 -2.99 -16.53 27.43
N ASN A 95 -2.14 -17.21 26.64
CA ASN A 95 -2.49 -17.84 25.37
C ASN A 95 -2.90 -16.85 24.24
N LEU A 96 -2.57 -15.56 24.39
CA LEU A 96 -2.80 -14.51 23.40
C LEU A 96 -1.57 -14.39 22.49
N ILE A 97 -1.47 -15.27 21.49
CA ILE A 97 -0.20 -15.49 20.76
C ILE A 97 0.13 -14.34 19.82
N ASP A 98 -0.83 -13.82 19.06
CA ASP A 98 -0.65 -12.66 18.18
C ASP A 98 -0.22 -11.42 18.98
N ASP A 99 -0.91 -11.10 20.08
CA ASP A 99 -0.52 -10.03 21.01
C ASP A 99 0.91 -10.23 21.54
N SER A 100 1.25 -11.46 21.94
CA SER A 100 2.59 -11.76 22.46
C SER A 100 3.67 -11.56 21.39
N TYR A 101 3.40 -11.96 20.15
CA TYR A 101 4.29 -11.75 19.02
C TYR A 101 4.52 -10.27 18.73
N GLN A 102 3.46 -9.46 18.76
CA GLN A 102 3.57 -8.01 18.59
C GLN A 102 4.42 -7.38 19.70
N CYS A 103 4.21 -7.77 20.95
CA CYS A 103 5.00 -7.29 22.08
C CYS A 103 6.48 -7.70 21.96
N TYR A 104 6.77 -8.96 21.62
CA TYR A 104 8.14 -9.41 21.42
C TYR A 104 8.80 -8.74 20.22
N SER A 105 8.07 -8.44 19.15
CA SER A 105 8.58 -7.69 18.02
C SER A 105 8.99 -6.28 18.41
N LYS A 106 8.20 -5.59 19.23
CA LYS A 106 8.59 -4.30 19.82
C LYS A 106 9.83 -4.44 20.70
N SER A 107 9.92 -5.47 21.54
CA SER A 107 11.11 -5.75 22.33
C SER A 107 12.38 -5.86 21.47
N VAL A 108 12.33 -6.66 20.40
CA VAL A 108 13.45 -6.79 19.44
C VAL A 108 13.81 -5.44 18.82
N ILE A 109 12.83 -4.61 18.44
CA ILE A 109 13.05 -3.29 17.85
C ILE A 109 13.80 -2.34 18.80
N TYR A 110 13.51 -2.36 20.10
CA TYR A 110 14.13 -1.45 21.05
C TYR A 110 15.46 -1.96 21.63
N ALA A 111 15.72 -3.26 21.59
CA ALA A 111 16.92 -3.82 22.20
C ALA A 111 18.22 -3.37 21.50
N ASN A 112 19.27 -3.15 22.30
CA ASN A 112 20.62 -2.95 21.81
C ASN A 112 21.17 -4.27 21.29
N GLN A 113 21.57 -4.32 20.02
CA GLN A 113 21.99 -5.57 19.35
C GLN A 113 23.27 -6.18 19.93
N ASN A 114 24.07 -5.39 20.66
CA ASN A 114 25.28 -5.83 21.34
C ASN A 114 25.02 -6.32 22.78
N ASP A 115 23.77 -6.29 23.25
CA ASP A 115 23.40 -6.71 24.60
C ASP A 115 22.63 -8.04 24.57
N THR A 116 22.77 -8.82 25.63
CA THR A 116 22.00 -10.04 25.91
C THR A 116 20.49 -9.85 25.79
N GLU A 117 19.97 -8.66 26.07
CA GLU A 117 18.52 -8.37 25.96
C GLU A 117 18.00 -8.58 24.52
N TYR A 118 18.81 -8.30 23.50
CA TYR A 118 18.42 -8.55 22.09
C TYR A 118 18.27 -10.05 21.80
N ALA A 119 19.23 -10.85 22.25
CA ALA A 119 19.16 -12.30 22.12
C ALA A 119 17.95 -12.88 22.89
N LEU A 120 17.66 -12.38 24.09
CA LEU A 120 16.47 -12.78 24.86
C LEU A 120 15.18 -12.41 24.13
N ALA A 121 15.08 -11.20 23.57
CA ALA A 121 13.92 -10.75 22.82
C ALA A 121 13.63 -11.65 21.60
N LEU A 122 14.65 -11.99 20.81
CA LEU A 122 14.56 -12.91 19.67
C LEU A 122 14.16 -14.33 20.10
N ALA A 123 14.75 -14.83 21.19
CA ALA A 123 14.39 -16.13 21.75
C ALA A 123 12.93 -16.18 22.25
N ASN A 124 12.40 -15.09 22.77
CA ASN A 124 10.99 -15.01 23.15
C ASN A 124 10.08 -14.89 21.93
N ARG A 125 10.44 -14.05 20.95
CA ARG A 125 9.69 -13.91 19.69
C ARG A 125 9.60 -15.22 18.90
N SER A 126 10.68 -15.98 18.80
CA SER A 126 10.67 -17.32 18.18
C SER A 126 9.73 -18.30 18.87
N ALA A 127 9.47 -18.16 20.18
CA ALA A 127 8.47 -18.99 20.86
C ALA A 127 7.06 -18.71 20.35
N ALA A 128 6.71 -17.44 20.17
CA ALA A 128 5.43 -17.04 19.58
C ALA A 128 5.35 -17.45 18.10
N LEU A 129 6.41 -17.25 17.32
CA LEU A 129 6.46 -17.63 15.90
C LEU A 129 6.22 -19.14 15.67
N LEU A 130 6.79 -20.02 16.51
CA LEU A 130 6.51 -21.46 16.44
C LEU A 130 5.00 -21.73 16.57
N ARG A 131 4.34 -21.08 17.53
CA ARG A 131 2.90 -21.25 17.78
C ARG A 131 2.01 -20.63 16.69
N LEU A 132 2.49 -19.58 16.04
CA LEU A 132 1.89 -18.99 14.84
C LEU A 132 2.19 -19.78 13.56
N LYS A 133 2.92 -20.89 13.64
CA LYS A 133 3.35 -21.72 12.50
C LYS A 133 4.22 -20.98 11.48
N ARG A 134 4.88 -19.90 11.91
CA ARG A 134 5.82 -19.11 11.12
C ARG A 134 7.24 -19.71 11.21
N PHE A 135 7.38 -20.95 10.74
CA PHE A 135 8.56 -21.79 11.03
C PHE A 135 9.88 -21.25 10.47
N LYS A 136 9.87 -20.68 9.25
CA LYS A 136 11.09 -20.10 8.63
C LYS A 136 11.61 -18.91 9.44
N GLU A 137 10.71 -18.06 9.91
CA GLU A 137 11.05 -16.87 10.71
C GLU A 137 11.46 -17.25 12.13
N CYS A 138 10.82 -18.28 12.70
CA CYS A 138 11.24 -18.85 13.97
C CYS A 138 12.70 -19.35 13.92
N ILE A 139 13.07 -20.06 12.85
CA ILE A 139 14.46 -20.51 12.63
C ILE A 139 15.42 -19.31 12.52
N ALA A 140 15.05 -18.29 11.75
CA ALA A 140 15.87 -17.08 11.59
C ALA A 140 16.11 -16.34 12.91
N ASP A 141 15.07 -16.20 13.75
CA ASP A 141 15.18 -15.60 15.08
C ASP A 141 16.07 -16.42 16.02
N ILE A 142 15.97 -17.76 15.97
CA ILE A 142 16.83 -18.65 16.76
C ILE A 142 18.29 -18.46 16.36
N ASP A 143 18.59 -18.47 15.06
CA ASP A 143 19.95 -18.34 14.55
C ASP A 143 20.55 -16.98 14.89
N LEU A 144 19.76 -15.90 14.72
CA LEU A 144 20.19 -14.56 15.10
C LEU A 144 20.37 -14.42 16.61
N SER A 145 19.48 -15.00 17.42
CA SER A 145 19.60 -15.02 18.88
C SER A 145 20.90 -15.68 19.32
N ILE A 146 21.25 -16.84 18.74
CA ILE A 146 22.48 -17.57 19.05
C ILE A 146 23.71 -16.73 18.65
N ALA A 147 23.70 -16.15 17.45
CA ALA A 147 24.78 -15.30 16.97
C ALA A 147 24.99 -14.04 17.82
N SER A 148 23.91 -13.49 18.41
CA SER A 148 23.95 -12.32 19.30
C SER A 148 24.28 -12.66 20.77
N GLY A 149 24.80 -13.85 21.06
CA GLY A 149 25.30 -14.19 22.40
C GLY A 149 24.22 -14.67 23.38
N TYR A 150 23.25 -15.46 22.90
CA TYR A 150 22.25 -16.08 23.78
C TYR A 150 22.87 -16.88 24.94
N LYS A 151 22.19 -16.89 26.09
CA LYS A 151 22.66 -17.55 27.31
C LYS A 151 22.89 -19.04 27.09
N ARG A 152 24.10 -19.51 27.40
CA ARG A 152 24.49 -20.93 27.24
C ARG A 152 23.61 -21.86 28.07
N GLU A 153 23.12 -21.46 29.24
CA GLU A 153 22.32 -22.38 30.08
C GLU A 153 21.00 -22.81 29.44
N MET A 154 20.50 -22.06 28.45
CA MET A 154 19.18 -22.27 27.85
C MET A 154 19.23 -22.63 26.36
N LEU A 155 20.42 -22.75 25.79
CA LEU A 155 20.63 -23.00 24.35
C LEU A 155 19.95 -24.28 23.86
N HIS A 156 19.96 -25.34 24.67
CA HIS A 156 19.32 -26.62 24.33
C HIS A 156 17.81 -26.45 24.02
N LYS A 157 17.13 -25.49 24.65
CA LYS A 157 15.70 -25.23 24.39
C LYS A 157 15.45 -24.60 23.02
N LEU A 158 16.34 -23.69 22.59
CA LEU A 158 16.26 -23.07 21.26
C LEU A 158 16.56 -24.10 20.17
N LEU A 159 17.54 -24.97 20.38
CA LEU A 159 17.89 -26.04 19.43
C LEU A 159 16.75 -27.05 19.25
N LEU A 160 16.05 -27.44 20.33
CA LEU A 160 14.85 -28.28 20.20
C LEU A 160 13.71 -27.57 19.46
N ARG A 161 13.50 -26.26 19.71
CA ARG A 161 12.53 -25.46 18.94
C ARG A 161 12.88 -25.40 17.45
N LYS A 162 14.17 -25.27 17.14
CA LYS A 162 14.69 -25.29 15.77
C LYS A 162 14.42 -26.63 15.09
N ALA A 163 14.64 -27.73 15.81
CA ALA A 163 14.32 -29.07 15.34
C ALA A 163 12.82 -29.23 15.02
N ASP A 164 11.93 -28.75 15.90
CA ASP A 164 10.48 -28.77 15.67
C ASP A 164 10.11 -28.02 14.37
N CYS A 165 10.66 -26.81 14.17
CA CYS A 165 10.47 -26.06 12.92
C CYS A 165 10.96 -26.82 11.68
N TYR A 166 12.11 -27.48 11.76
CA TYR A 166 12.63 -28.27 10.63
C TYR A 166 11.75 -29.48 10.32
N ILE A 167 11.14 -30.11 11.32
CA ILE A 167 10.19 -31.21 11.12
C ILE A 167 8.98 -30.70 10.35
N GLU A 168 8.38 -29.59 10.78
CA GLU A 168 7.20 -28.99 10.13
C GLU A 168 7.51 -28.49 8.70
N LEU A 169 8.78 -28.20 8.39
CA LEU A 169 9.27 -27.83 7.07
C LEU A 169 9.76 -29.02 6.21
N ASN A 170 9.57 -30.26 6.66
CA ASN A 170 10.04 -31.49 5.99
C ASN A 170 11.57 -31.56 5.80
N GLN A 171 12.34 -30.94 6.69
CA GLN A 171 13.80 -30.93 6.68
C GLN A 171 14.39 -31.89 7.73
N THR A 172 14.07 -33.18 7.62
CA THR A 172 14.40 -34.21 8.62
C THR A 172 15.88 -34.27 8.99
N LYS A 173 16.78 -34.11 8.02
CA LYS A 173 18.24 -34.09 8.28
C LYS A 173 18.65 -32.93 9.20
N ASN A 174 18.09 -31.74 8.96
CA ASN A 174 18.38 -30.56 9.77
C ASN A 174 17.75 -30.66 11.17
N ALA A 175 16.58 -31.29 11.27
CA ALA A 175 15.93 -31.59 12.55
C ALA A 175 16.80 -32.53 13.40
N GLN A 176 17.27 -33.64 12.82
CA GLN A 176 18.15 -34.60 13.50
C GLN A 176 19.45 -33.95 13.97
N ALA A 177 20.11 -33.17 13.12
CA ALA A 177 21.32 -32.42 13.51
C ALA A 177 21.05 -31.48 14.69
N SER A 178 19.90 -30.78 14.69
CA SER A 178 19.51 -29.87 15.78
C SER A 178 19.24 -30.63 17.10
N ILE A 179 18.64 -31.83 17.04
CA ILE A 179 18.41 -32.70 18.22
C ILE A 179 19.74 -33.20 18.80
N ILE A 180 20.68 -33.61 17.95
CA ILE A 180 22.00 -34.07 18.37
C ILE A 180 22.73 -32.94 19.10
N HIS A 181 22.81 -31.76 18.49
CA HIS A 181 23.46 -30.60 19.13
C HIS A 181 22.76 -30.20 20.43
N ALA A 182 21.42 -30.29 20.50
CA ALA A 182 20.68 -30.01 21.73
C ALA A 182 21.05 -30.99 22.85
N SER A 183 21.20 -32.28 22.51
CA SER A 183 21.53 -33.35 23.45
C SER A 183 22.95 -33.25 23.97
N GLU A 184 23.93 -33.02 23.07
CA GLU A 184 25.33 -32.78 23.45
C GLU A 184 25.45 -31.58 24.40
N HIS A 185 24.73 -30.50 24.09
CA HIS A 185 24.72 -29.30 24.93
C HIS A 185 24.04 -29.53 26.28
N ALA A 186 22.90 -30.24 26.32
CA ALA A 186 22.20 -30.54 27.57
C ALA A 186 23.06 -31.40 28.53
N ILE A 187 23.81 -32.36 28.00
CA ILE A 187 24.75 -33.18 28.79
C ILE A 187 25.85 -32.29 29.42
N SER A 188 26.34 -31.29 28.67
CA SER A 188 27.38 -30.36 29.17
C SER A 188 26.92 -29.50 30.36
N LEU A 189 25.61 -29.25 30.50
CA LEU A 189 25.05 -28.31 31.47
C LEU A 189 24.74 -28.90 32.86
N LYS A 190 24.87 -30.22 33.06
CA LYS A 190 24.52 -30.91 34.32
C LYS A 190 23.14 -30.48 34.87
N LEU A 191 22.09 -30.58 34.04
CA LEU A 191 20.72 -30.18 34.38
C LEU A 191 20.18 -30.94 35.61
N SER A 192 19.21 -30.35 36.31
CA SER A 192 18.50 -31.06 37.39
C SER A 192 17.70 -32.25 36.84
N ALA A 193 17.39 -33.23 37.69
CA ALA A 193 16.64 -34.42 37.27
C ALA A 193 15.29 -34.09 36.61
N ILE A 194 14.60 -33.05 37.12
CA ILE A 194 13.33 -32.57 36.56
C ILE A 194 13.54 -31.96 35.16
N GLN A 195 14.55 -31.09 35.02
CA GLN A 195 14.87 -30.44 33.74
C GLN A 195 15.32 -31.45 32.68
N MET A 196 16.09 -32.47 33.08
CA MET A 196 16.52 -33.53 32.18
C MET A 196 15.35 -34.40 31.73
N ALA A 197 14.43 -34.77 32.64
CA ALA A 197 13.24 -35.54 32.28
C ALA A 197 12.33 -34.78 31.29
N GLU A 198 12.17 -33.46 31.47
CA GLU A 198 11.45 -32.61 30.52
C GLU A 198 12.12 -32.55 29.15
N PHE A 199 13.46 -32.39 29.14
CA PHE A 199 14.26 -32.36 27.92
C PHE A 199 14.12 -33.67 27.13
N GLU A 200 14.35 -34.81 27.77
CA GLU A 200 14.23 -36.13 27.13
C GLU A 200 12.82 -36.41 26.61
N ARG A 201 11.79 -35.96 27.34
CA ARG A 201 10.40 -36.08 26.88
C ARG A 201 10.17 -35.31 25.59
N HIS A 202 10.74 -34.12 25.45
CA HIS A 202 10.65 -33.32 24.24
C HIS A 202 11.42 -33.96 23.08
N VAL A 203 12.64 -34.47 23.32
CA VAL A 203 13.41 -35.21 22.30
C VAL A 203 12.62 -36.41 21.77
N ARG A 204 12.09 -37.26 22.67
CA ARG A 204 11.25 -38.42 22.29
C ARG A 204 10.02 -38.03 21.48
N LEU A 205 9.42 -36.86 21.74
CA LEU A 205 8.30 -36.34 20.97
C LEU A 205 8.72 -35.98 19.54
N LEU A 206 9.84 -35.26 19.38
CA LEU A 206 10.35 -34.86 18.07
C LEU A 206 10.82 -36.06 17.25
N GLU A 207 11.51 -37.02 17.87
CA GLU A 207 11.90 -38.28 17.22
C GLU A 207 10.69 -39.09 16.77
N ARG A 208 9.60 -39.09 17.55
CA ARG A 208 8.34 -39.71 17.14
C ARG A 208 7.75 -39.01 15.93
N LYS A 209 7.67 -37.67 15.91
CA LYS A 209 7.19 -36.90 14.75
C LYS A 209 7.99 -37.20 13.48
N ILE A 210 9.32 -37.33 13.60
CA ILE A 210 10.20 -37.71 12.49
C ILE A 210 9.84 -39.10 11.95
N ASN A 211 9.56 -40.06 12.84
CA ASN A 211 9.30 -41.45 12.47
C ASN A 211 7.88 -41.70 11.95
N THR A 212 6.88 -40.93 12.40
CA THR A 212 5.47 -41.11 11.98
C THR A 212 5.15 -40.45 10.64
N GLY A 213 5.99 -39.54 10.15
CA GLY A 213 5.74 -38.83 8.89
C GLY A 213 4.42 -38.04 8.91
N GLU A 214 3.93 -37.64 10.08
CA GLU A 214 2.75 -36.78 10.22
C GLU A 214 3.10 -35.37 9.71
N VAL A 215 2.93 -35.16 8.41
CA VAL A 215 3.16 -33.89 7.72
C VAL A 215 1.86 -33.12 7.65
N THR A 216 1.84 -31.87 8.11
CA THR A 216 0.67 -30.98 7.97
C THR A 216 0.88 -29.81 7.02
N HIS A 217 2.10 -29.58 6.52
CA HIS A 217 2.41 -28.41 5.69
C HIS A 217 3.16 -28.75 4.39
N SER A 218 2.58 -28.29 3.28
CA SER A 218 3.15 -28.32 1.93
C SER A 218 4.27 -27.27 1.79
N PRO A 219 5.42 -27.56 1.12
CA PRO A 219 6.58 -26.67 1.08
C PRO A 219 6.51 -25.48 0.10
N ASP A 220 5.46 -25.36 -0.72
CA ASP A 220 5.54 -24.64 -2.02
C ASP A 220 5.27 -23.12 -2.03
N GLU A 221 5.12 -22.45 -0.88
CA GLU A 221 4.36 -21.18 -0.87
C GLU A 221 5.07 -19.86 -1.29
N TYR A 222 6.31 -19.86 -1.79
CA TYR A 222 7.09 -18.61 -1.82
C TYR A 222 7.74 -18.17 -3.14
N ASN A 223 7.67 -18.96 -4.22
CA ASN A 223 8.17 -18.47 -5.52
C ASN A 223 7.06 -17.72 -6.26
N VAL A 224 6.93 -16.43 -5.97
CA VAL A 224 6.07 -15.53 -6.74
C VAL A 224 6.73 -15.32 -8.11
N VAL A 225 6.08 -15.80 -9.16
CA VAL A 225 6.45 -15.48 -10.54
C VAL A 225 5.69 -14.23 -10.96
N LEU A 226 6.43 -13.19 -11.31
CA LEU A 226 5.86 -11.95 -11.81
C LEU A 226 5.56 -12.07 -13.32
N PRO A 227 4.47 -11.45 -13.80
CA PRO A 227 4.09 -11.48 -15.20
C PRO A 227 5.10 -10.70 -16.05
N GLU A 228 5.40 -11.22 -17.24
CA GLU A 228 6.29 -10.55 -18.19
C GLU A 228 5.55 -9.50 -19.03
N CYS A 229 6.27 -8.49 -19.49
CA CYS A 229 5.75 -7.51 -20.44
C CYS A 229 5.27 -8.21 -21.72
N ARG A 230 4.16 -7.74 -22.30
CA ARG A 230 3.64 -8.25 -23.56
C ARG A 230 4.73 -8.15 -24.64
N ASN A 231 5.01 -9.25 -25.33
CA ASN A 231 6.08 -9.37 -26.32
C ASN A 231 7.48 -9.01 -25.77
N GLY A 232 7.72 -9.14 -24.46
CA GLY A 232 9.00 -8.82 -23.84
C GLY A 232 9.23 -7.32 -23.62
N VAL A 233 10.41 -7.01 -23.07
CA VAL A 233 10.81 -5.64 -22.69
C VAL A 233 11.31 -4.87 -23.92
N ASN A 234 10.87 -3.63 -24.06
CA ASN A 234 11.28 -2.73 -25.14
C ASN A 234 12.66 -2.10 -24.83
N PRO A 235 13.72 -2.37 -25.63
CA PRO A 235 15.02 -1.74 -25.40
C PRO A 235 14.99 -0.22 -25.64
N GLN A 236 14.05 0.28 -26.45
CA GLN A 236 13.90 1.71 -26.76
C GLN A 236 13.05 2.47 -25.72
N PHE A 237 12.41 1.75 -24.79
CA PHE A 237 11.61 2.34 -23.72
C PHE A 237 11.67 1.44 -22.49
N ASN A 238 12.56 1.79 -21.56
CA ASN A 238 12.89 1.00 -20.38
C ASN A 238 11.63 0.59 -19.60
N ALA A 239 11.62 -0.65 -19.10
CA ALA A 239 10.52 -1.28 -18.37
C ALA A 239 9.19 -1.43 -19.15
N ALA A 240 9.07 -0.88 -20.36
CA ALA A 240 7.88 -0.95 -21.19
C ALA A 240 7.83 -2.23 -22.02
N SER A 241 6.63 -2.61 -22.45
CA SER A 241 6.38 -3.67 -23.42
C SER A 241 6.86 -3.29 -24.82
N MET A 242 7.33 -4.26 -25.61
CA MET A 242 7.58 -4.06 -27.05
C MET A 242 6.33 -3.63 -27.84
N SER A 243 5.15 -3.65 -27.26
CA SER A 243 3.88 -3.30 -27.91
C SER A 243 3.49 -1.84 -27.72
N ILE A 244 4.26 -1.07 -26.93
CA ILE A 244 4.07 0.35 -26.72
C ILE A 244 5.35 1.13 -27.06
N GLU A 245 5.18 2.41 -27.38
CA GLU A 245 6.29 3.32 -27.65
C GLU A 245 6.03 4.69 -27.03
N LEU A 246 7.13 5.40 -26.74
CA LEU A 246 7.10 6.77 -26.26
C LEU A 246 7.20 7.73 -27.46
N LYS A 247 6.30 8.71 -27.53
CA LYS A 247 6.35 9.81 -28.50
C LYS A 247 6.34 11.15 -27.80
N ASN A 248 6.71 12.21 -28.51
CA ASN A 248 6.64 13.58 -28.02
C ASN A 248 6.05 14.51 -29.09
N ASN A 249 5.17 15.43 -28.70
CA ASN A 249 4.67 16.52 -29.54
C ASN A 249 4.36 17.78 -28.71
N ASP A 250 4.02 18.88 -29.37
CA ASP A 250 3.80 20.18 -28.70
C ASP A 250 2.45 20.28 -27.96
N THR A 251 1.50 19.39 -28.26
CA THR A 251 0.13 19.46 -27.70
C THR A 251 0.01 18.77 -26.35
N VAL A 252 0.60 17.57 -26.21
CA VAL A 252 0.48 16.73 -25.01
C VAL A 252 1.85 16.36 -24.42
N GLY A 253 2.94 16.86 -25.01
CA GLY A 253 4.30 16.52 -24.59
C GLY A 253 4.64 15.05 -24.87
N ARG A 254 5.39 14.45 -23.94
CA ARG A 254 5.70 13.02 -23.95
C ARG A 254 4.44 12.23 -23.64
N HIS A 255 4.16 11.20 -24.44
CA HIS A 255 2.98 10.36 -24.30
C HIS A 255 3.25 8.94 -24.80
N VAL A 256 2.54 7.97 -24.24
CA VAL A 256 2.71 6.56 -24.54
C VAL A 256 1.61 6.09 -25.48
N ILE A 257 1.97 5.43 -26.57
CA ILE A 257 1.02 4.92 -27.54
C ILE A 257 1.20 3.43 -27.81
N VAL A 258 0.11 2.82 -28.24
CA VAL A 258 0.02 1.41 -28.58
C VAL A 258 0.44 1.19 -30.03
N LYS A 259 1.34 0.22 -30.29
CA LYS A 259 1.82 -0.11 -31.64
C LYS A 259 0.96 -1.17 -32.35
N GLU A 260 0.31 -2.04 -31.58
CA GLU A 260 -0.54 -3.14 -32.08
C GLU A 260 -1.74 -3.35 -31.18
N ALA A 261 -2.80 -4.02 -31.65
CA ALA A 261 -3.98 -4.23 -30.81
C ALA A 261 -3.64 -5.03 -29.53
N LEU A 262 -4.08 -4.52 -28.38
CA LEU A 262 -3.84 -5.11 -27.06
C LEU A 262 -5.14 -5.56 -26.40
N LYS A 263 -5.05 -6.65 -25.63
CA LYS A 263 -6.18 -7.24 -24.90
C LYS A 263 -6.11 -6.85 -23.43
N ARG A 264 -7.27 -6.93 -22.76
CA ARG A 264 -7.33 -6.79 -21.30
C ARG A 264 -6.36 -7.77 -20.63
N GLY A 265 -5.61 -7.28 -19.64
CA GLY A 265 -4.64 -8.07 -18.88
C GLY A 265 -3.23 -8.10 -19.45
N ASP A 266 -3.04 -7.71 -20.73
CA ASP A 266 -1.70 -7.58 -21.33
C ASP A 266 -0.86 -6.59 -20.51
N VAL A 267 0.36 -6.99 -20.16
CA VAL A 267 1.29 -6.21 -19.34
C VAL A 267 2.00 -5.17 -20.19
N LEU A 268 1.81 -3.90 -19.84
CA LEU A 268 2.39 -2.74 -20.51
C LEU A 268 3.72 -2.32 -19.90
N PHE A 269 3.83 -2.34 -18.58
CA PHE A 269 5.05 -2.00 -17.85
C PHE A 269 5.29 -2.98 -16.69
N SER A 270 6.57 -3.21 -16.40
CA SER A 270 7.06 -3.83 -15.15
C SER A 270 8.31 -3.09 -14.70
N GLU A 271 8.14 -2.07 -13.86
CA GLU A 271 9.17 -1.10 -13.50
C GLU A 271 9.53 -1.16 -12.01
N GLU A 272 10.82 -1.20 -11.72
CA GLU A 272 11.32 -0.93 -10.36
C GLU A 272 11.41 0.58 -10.14
N PRO A 273 11.10 1.06 -8.94
CA PRO A 273 11.14 2.49 -8.67
C PRO A 273 12.58 2.98 -8.65
N TYR A 274 12.80 4.18 -9.18
CA TYR A 274 14.09 4.84 -9.05
C TYR A 274 14.39 5.18 -7.58
N ALA A 275 13.38 5.62 -6.84
CA ALA A 275 13.45 5.84 -5.38
C ALA A 275 12.09 5.62 -4.74
N TRP A 276 12.07 5.29 -3.44
CA TRP A 276 10.85 5.06 -2.67
C TRP A 276 11.05 5.35 -1.18
N VAL A 277 9.95 5.67 -0.50
CA VAL A 277 9.89 5.80 0.96
C VAL A 277 8.63 5.13 1.49
N THR A 278 8.76 4.40 2.59
CA THR A 278 7.62 3.81 3.32
C THR A 278 6.84 4.91 4.02
N LEU A 279 5.53 4.77 4.05
CA LEU A 279 4.66 5.67 4.81
C LEU A 279 4.44 5.11 6.22
N PRO A 280 4.22 5.98 7.22
CA PRO A 280 3.88 5.54 8.57
C PRO A 280 2.71 4.54 8.57
N SER A 281 2.89 3.41 9.25
CA SER A 281 1.96 2.28 9.29
C SER A 281 1.99 1.65 10.67
N GLU A 282 0.86 1.13 11.14
CA GLU A 282 0.79 0.35 12.40
C GLU A 282 1.52 -0.99 12.26
N ASP A 283 1.41 -1.62 11.08
CA ASP A 283 2.15 -2.83 10.75
C ASP A 283 3.56 -2.51 10.25
N PRO A 284 4.58 -3.33 10.62
CA PRO A 284 5.91 -3.17 10.09
C PRO A 284 5.95 -3.45 8.58
N VAL A 285 6.53 -2.52 7.84
CA VAL A 285 6.82 -2.65 6.40
C VAL A 285 8.35 -2.54 6.23
N CYS A 286 8.93 -3.35 5.34
CA CYS A 286 10.36 -3.26 5.08
C CYS A 286 10.72 -1.92 4.40
N ASP A 287 11.59 -1.11 5.02
CA ASP A 287 12.02 0.18 4.47
C ASP A 287 12.82 0.05 3.16
N MET A 288 13.35 -1.15 2.86
CA MET A 288 14.11 -1.42 1.64
C MET A 288 13.25 -1.96 0.50
N CYS A 289 12.40 -2.95 0.74
CA CYS A 289 11.65 -3.60 -0.35
C CYS A 289 10.14 -3.36 -0.30
N CYS A 290 9.64 -2.61 0.68
CA CYS A 290 8.21 -2.36 0.89
C CYS A 290 7.35 -3.63 1.09
N GLN A 291 7.97 -4.78 1.40
CA GLN A 291 7.25 -6.00 1.77
C GLN A 291 6.46 -5.73 3.07
N PRO A 292 5.12 -5.95 3.08
CA PRO A 292 4.31 -5.94 4.30
C PRO A 292 4.37 -7.30 5.02
N ASP A 293 3.82 -7.35 6.24
CA ASP A 293 3.75 -8.56 7.10
C ASP A 293 5.12 -9.25 7.26
N ILE A 294 6.11 -8.46 7.63
CA ILE A 294 7.48 -8.94 7.83
C ILE A 294 7.68 -9.36 9.29
N ASN A 295 8.56 -10.33 9.55
CA ASN A 295 9.18 -10.48 10.86
C ASN A 295 10.30 -9.42 11.02
N PRO A 296 10.08 -8.32 11.76
CA PRO A 296 10.91 -7.13 11.62
C PRO A 296 12.32 -7.34 12.17
N LEU A 297 13.33 -7.04 11.35
CA LEU A 297 14.73 -6.89 11.74
C LEU A 297 15.05 -5.40 11.84
N PRO A 298 15.39 -4.88 13.03
CA PRO A 298 15.56 -3.45 13.20
C PRO A 298 16.94 -2.95 12.77
N CYS A 299 17.03 -1.65 12.47
CA CYS A 299 18.30 -0.92 12.45
C CYS A 299 19.10 -1.16 13.76
N SER A 300 20.42 -1.08 13.72
CA SER A 300 21.27 -1.23 14.91
C SER A 300 21.30 0.01 15.80
N SER A 301 21.03 1.21 15.26
CA SER A 301 21.15 2.48 15.99
C SER A 301 19.81 3.11 16.38
N CYS A 302 18.85 3.19 15.45
CA CYS A 302 17.51 3.73 15.73
C CYS A 302 16.48 2.63 15.94
N SER A 303 15.37 2.94 16.61
CA SER A 303 14.20 2.05 16.77
C SER A 303 13.12 2.29 15.70
N ARG A 304 13.37 3.18 14.73
CA ARG A 304 12.35 3.67 13.79
C ARG A 304 12.29 2.89 12.47
N SER A 305 13.43 2.37 12.00
CA SER A 305 13.52 1.63 10.73
C SER A 305 13.64 0.13 10.92
N VAL A 306 12.90 -0.62 10.09
CA VAL A 306 12.83 -2.09 10.11
C VAL A 306 12.91 -2.69 8.71
N TYR A 307 13.38 -3.93 8.64
CA TYR A 307 13.68 -4.65 7.40
C TYR A 307 13.21 -6.10 7.47
N CYS A 308 12.89 -6.71 6.33
CA CYS A 308 12.47 -8.12 6.28
C CYS A 308 13.63 -9.13 6.35
N SER A 309 14.86 -8.69 6.09
CA SER A 309 16.04 -9.56 6.02
C SER A 309 17.32 -8.76 6.26
N GLU A 310 18.41 -9.45 6.63
CA GLU A 310 19.73 -8.84 6.78
C GLU A 310 20.24 -8.22 5.47
N ALA A 311 19.91 -8.85 4.33
CA ALA A 311 20.21 -8.31 3.01
C ALA A 311 19.53 -6.96 2.80
N CYS A 312 18.22 -6.86 3.08
CA CYS A 312 17.49 -5.60 2.99
C CYS A 312 18.05 -4.53 3.95
N ARG A 313 18.38 -4.90 5.19
CA ARG A 313 18.98 -3.98 6.16
C ARG A 313 20.32 -3.44 5.69
N SER A 314 21.19 -4.33 5.21
CA SER A 314 22.53 -3.97 4.75
C SER A 314 22.48 -3.10 3.50
N THR A 315 21.67 -3.47 2.51
CA THR A 315 21.47 -2.67 1.29
C THR A 315 20.87 -1.30 1.60
N ALA A 316 19.87 -1.22 2.46
CA ALA A 316 19.31 0.06 2.88
C ALA A 316 20.34 0.94 3.58
N PHE A 317 21.13 0.36 4.50
CA PHE A 317 22.17 1.08 5.22
C PHE A 317 23.22 1.68 4.28
N THR A 318 23.68 0.93 3.28
CA THR A 318 24.69 1.41 2.33
C THR A 318 24.12 2.45 1.37
N MET A 319 22.88 2.27 0.90
CA MET A 319 22.26 3.15 -0.10
C MET A 319 21.77 4.48 0.49
N PHE A 320 21.07 4.46 1.63
CA PHE A 320 20.39 5.66 2.13
C PHE A 320 20.32 5.77 3.65
N HIS A 321 20.08 4.67 4.38
CA HIS A 321 19.64 4.76 5.76
C HIS A 321 20.73 5.29 6.70
N LYS A 322 22.02 5.08 6.39
CA LYS A 322 23.11 5.68 7.18
C LYS A 322 23.03 7.21 7.22
N TRP A 323 22.52 7.84 6.16
CA TRP A 323 22.34 9.30 6.06
C TRP A 323 21.01 9.76 6.65
N GLU A 324 20.04 8.87 6.76
CA GLU A 324 18.71 9.17 7.27
C GLU A 324 18.51 8.81 8.73
N CYS A 325 19.37 7.96 9.30
CA CYS A 325 19.18 7.38 10.62
C CYS A 325 18.99 8.46 11.71
N VAL A 326 19.75 9.56 11.63
CA VAL A 326 19.61 10.69 12.57
C VAL A 326 18.28 11.42 12.37
N GLY A 327 17.88 11.68 11.11
CA GLY A 327 16.59 12.26 10.76
C GLY A 327 15.40 11.39 11.20
N ALA A 328 15.53 10.07 11.09
CA ALA A 328 14.54 9.12 11.58
C ALA A 328 14.44 9.19 13.11
N GLN A 329 15.57 9.32 13.81
CA GLN A 329 15.59 9.48 15.27
C GLN A 329 14.93 10.79 15.73
N SER A 330 14.98 11.83 14.91
CA SER A 330 14.39 13.13 15.22
C SER A 330 12.98 13.33 14.66
N ASP A 331 12.32 12.28 14.18
CA ASP A 331 10.98 12.34 13.55
C ASP A 331 10.86 13.37 12.40
N LEU A 332 11.97 13.57 11.68
CA LEU A 332 12.07 14.58 10.62
C LEU A 332 11.19 14.22 9.42
N PHE A 333 11.18 12.95 9.01
CA PHE A 333 10.59 12.55 7.74
C PHE A 333 9.05 12.59 7.70
N PRO A 334 8.33 12.15 8.75
CA PRO A 334 6.88 12.34 8.80
C PRO A 334 6.48 13.82 8.78
N THR A 335 7.34 14.71 9.30
CA THR A 335 7.09 16.16 9.36
C THR A 335 7.19 16.84 7.99
N ILE A 336 8.09 16.39 7.12
CA ILE A 336 8.39 17.05 5.83
C ILE A 336 7.72 16.40 4.62
N GLY A 337 7.03 15.28 4.82
CA GLY A 337 6.24 14.61 3.78
C GLY A 337 7.06 14.23 2.53
N ILE A 338 6.61 14.69 1.36
CA ILE A 338 7.20 14.32 0.05
C ILE A 338 8.69 14.67 -0.08
N ALA A 339 9.17 15.64 0.70
CA ALA A 339 10.57 16.01 0.75
C ALA A 339 11.49 14.86 1.22
N HIS A 340 10.96 13.89 1.97
CA HIS A 340 11.71 12.67 2.31
C HIS A 340 12.07 11.85 1.06
N LEU A 341 11.15 11.71 0.12
CA LEU A 341 11.42 11.03 -1.15
C LEU A 341 12.39 11.83 -2.02
N ALA A 342 12.34 13.18 -1.99
CA ALA A 342 13.32 14.02 -2.69
C ALA A 342 14.74 13.81 -2.14
N LEU A 343 14.90 13.75 -0.82
CA LEU A 343 16.15 13.35 -0.19
C LEU A 343 16.58 11.95 -0.66
N ARG A 344 15.66 10.98 -0.65
CA ARG A 344 15.97 9.61 -1.06
C ARG A 344 16.45 9.51 -2.50
N VAL A 345 15.87 10.29 -3.42
CA VAL A 345 16.34 10.40 -4.82
C VAL A 345 17.79 10.87 -4.87
N LEU A 346 18.16 11.92 -4.12
CA LEU A 346 19.55 12.40 -4.05
C LEU A 346 20.51 11.32 -3.52
N LEU A 347 20.14 10.64 -2.43
CA LEU A 347 20.98 9.61 -1.81
C LEU A 347 21.21 8.42 -2.74
N ILE A 348 20.15 7.94 -3.39
CA ILE A 348 20.22 6.82 -4.36
C ILE A 348 21.01 7.23 -5.61
N SER A 349 20.79 8.44 -6.13
CA SER A 349 21.55 8.98 -7.27
C SER A 349 23.05 9.00 -6.97
N GLN A 350 23.42 9.43 -5.76
CA GLN A 350 24.82 9.42 -5.33
C GLN A 350 25.38 8.01 -5.19
N TYR A 351 24.60 7.08 -4.62
CA TYR A 351 25.04 5.70 -4.43
C TYR A 351 25.34 4.98 -5.76
N HIS A 352 24.50 5.19 -6.78
CA HIS A 352 24.74 4.63 -8.11
C HIS A 352 25.80 5.40 -8.92
N GLY A 353 26.13 6.61 -8.49
CA GLY A 353 27.06 7.52 -9.16
C GLY A 353 26.35 8.40 -10.19
N LEU A 354 26.66 9.70 -10.15
CA LEU A 354 26.12 10.65 -11.12
C LEU A 354 26.82 10.50 -12.48
N PRO A 355 26.09 10.50 -13.62
CA PRO A 355 26.72 10.47 -14.94
C PRO A 355 27.69 11.64 -15.12
N THR A 356 28.90 11.41 -15.60
CA THR A 356 29.87 12.50 -15.85
C THR A 356 29.77 12.94 -17.33
N PRO A 357 29.38 14.18 -17.64
CA PRO A 357 29.39 14.68 -19.01
C PRO A 357 30.84 14.77 -19.52
N ILE A 358 31.12 14.14 -20.67
CA ILE A 358 32.47 14.03 -21.26
C ILE A 358 33.11 15.41 -21.53
N SER A 359 32.29 16.45 -21.71
CA SER A 359 32.71 17.80 -22.12
C SER A 359 33.16 18.72 -20.98
N LEU A 360 33.03 18.33 -19.70
CA LEU A 360 33.20 19.24 -18.57
C LEU A 360 34.31 18.80 -17.61
N ALA A 361 35.50 19.41 -17.73
CA ALA A 361 36.66 19.05 -16.91
C ALA A 361 36.59 19.55 -15.44
N LYS A 362 35.98 20.72 -15.19
CA LYS A 362 35.71 21.32 -13.86
C LYS A 362 34.49 22.25 -13.95
N PRO A 363 33.27 21.71 -14.10
CA PRO A 363 32.09 22.56 -14.23
C PRO A 363 31.73 23.22 -12.91
N THR A 364 30.99 24.30 -12.99
CA THR A 364 30.13 24.80 -11.91
C THR A 364 28.91 23.90 -11.74
N ALA A 365 28.23 23.99 -10.61
CA ALA A 365 26.96 23.32 -10.38
C ALA A 365 25.93 23.69 -11.47
N TYR A 366 25.90 24.96 -11.88
CA TYR A 366 25.04 25.44 -12.96
C TYR A 366 25.32 24.75 -14.29
N GLU A 367 26.59 24.69 -14.73
CA GLU A 367 26.96 24.04 -16.00
C GLU A 367 26.63 22.55 -15.99
N LEU A 368 26.89 21.87 -14.87
CA LEU A 368 26.56 20.45 -14.72
C LEU A 368 25.04 20.23 -14.77
N PHE A 369 24.28 21.00 -13.99
CA PHE A 369 22.82 20.92 -13.95
C PHE A 369 22.19 21.19 -15.33
N LYS A 370 22.69 22.20 -16.04
CA LYS A 370 22.29 22.52 -17.40
C LYS A 370 22.58 21.36 -18.36
N SER A 371 23.76 20.75 -18.26
CA SER A 371 24.12 19.60 -19.12
C SER A 371 23.15 18.42 -18.96
N TYR A 372 22.70 18.14 -17.73
CA TYR A 372 21.73 17.07 -17.47
C TYR A 372 20.32 17.35 -18.01
N SER A 373 19.98 18.63 -18.19
CA SER A 373 18.71 19.05 -18.81
C SER A 373 18.74 19.09 -20.33
N GLN A 374 19.93 19.20 -20.93
CA GLN A 374 20.14 19.33 -22.38
C GLN A 374 20.34 17.96 -23.02
N VAL A 375 19.32 17.12 -22.93
CA VAL A 375 19.29 15.75 -23.45
C VAL A 375 18.07 15.55 -24.34
N ASP A 376 18.11 14.50 -25.18
CA ASP A 376 16.95 14.14 -25.99
C ASP A 376 15.77 13.69 -25.11
N LYS A 377 14.55 14.10 -25.46
CA LYS A 377 13.35 13.85 -24.63
C LYS A 377 12.86 12.41 -24.67
N ILE A 378 13.32 11.61 -25.64
CA ILE A 378 12.89 10.23 -25.89
C ILE A 378 14.06 9.27 -25.65
N ASP A 379 15.24 9.54 -26.18
CA ASP A 379 16.36 8.60 -26.14
C ASP A 379 16.88 8.33 -24.73
N ILE A 380 16.67 9.26 -23.78
CA ILE A 380 16.96 9.02 -22.36
C ILE A 380 16.12 7.88 -21.74
N TYR A 381 15.09 7.40 -22.43
CA TYR A 381 14.29 6.27 -21.99
C TYR A 381 14.78 4.93 -22.52
N ARG A 382 15.83 4.89 -23.35
CA ARG A 382 16.40 3.63 -23.82
C ARG A 382 17.17 2.90 -22.72
N ALA A 383 17.21 1.58 -22.80
CA ALA A 383 17.79 0.74 -21.74
C ALA A 383 19.29 1.00 -21.52
N GLU A 384 20.02 1.38 -22.56
CA GLU A 384 21.46 1.71 -22.52
C GLU A 384 21.78 3.06 -21.87
N THR A 385 20.78 3.93 -21.67
CA THR A 385 21.00 5.25 -21.10
C THR A 385 20.93 5.22 -19.56
N PRO A 386 21.79 5.98 -18.87
CA PRO A 386 21.74 6.07 -17.41
C PRO A 386 20.36 6.52 -16.91
N ASP A 387 19.84 5.82 -15.92
CA ASP A 387 18.53 6.06 -15.30
C ASP A 387 18.37 7.44 -14.68
N PHE A 388 19.47 8.03 -14.20
CA PHE A 388 19.52 9.39 -13.69
C PHE A 388 18.91 10.40 -14.67
N TYR A 389 19.15 10.27 -15.98
CA TYR A 389 18.60 11.21 -16.96
C TYR A 389 17.07 11.13 -17.05
N ARG A 390 16.48 9.94 -16.90
CA ARG A 390 15.02 9.76 -16.86
C ARG A 390 14.43 10.48 -15.66
N MET A 391 15.01 10.27 -14.49
CA MET A 391 14.59 10.93 -13.24
C MET A 391 14.75 12.46 -13.33
N PHE A 392 15.93 12.93 -13.73
CA PHE A 392 16.28 14.36 -13.78
C PHE A 392 15.42 15.14 -14.77
N ASN A 393 14.89 14.50 -15.82
CA ASN A 393 14.09 15.15 -16.87
C ASN A 393 12.57 14.92 -16.74
N LEU A 394 12.10 14.44 -15.58
CA LEU A 394 10.68 14.51 -15.24
C LEU A 394 10.22 15.98 -15.11
N VAL A 395 8.95 16.23 -15.40
CA VAL A 395 8.38 17.59 -15.38
C VAL A 395 8.25 18.11 -13.95
N THR A 396 8.63 19.37 -13.70
CA THR A 396 8.47 20.04 -12.40
C THR A 396 7.23 20.94 -12.33
N ASN A 397 6.78 21.47 -13.47
CA ASN A 397 5.76 22.52 -13.59
C ASN A 397 6.05 23.77 -12.74
N PHE A 398 7.32 24.05 -12.42
CA PHE A 398 7.70 25.23 -11.63
C PHE A 398 7.31 26.56 -12.27
N ASP A 399 7.24 26.62 -13.60
CA ASP A 399 6.78 27.75 -14.37
C ASP A 399 5.28 28.06 -14.15
N LYS A 400 4.48 27.05 -13.77
CA LYS A 400 3.03 27.15 -13.56
C LYS A 400 2.59 27.06 -12.09
N MET A 401 3.48 26.59 -11.23
CA MET A 401 3.22 26.39 -9.80
C MET A 401 2.92 27.73 -9.10
N ASN A 402 2.29 27.68 -7.93
CA ASN A 402 2.19 28.87 -7.08
C ASN A 402 3.60 29.24 -6.57
N ASN A 403 3.93 30.54 -6.55
CA ASN A 403 5.23 31.01 -6.06
C ASN A 403 5.45 30.64 -4.57
N SER A 404 4.41 30.67 -3.75
CA SER A 404 4.52 30.29 -2.34
C SER A 404 4.95 28.83 -2.20
N ASP A 405 4.35 27.90 -2.95
CA ASP A 405 4.72 26.48 -2.92
C ASP A 405 6.17 26.26 -3.38
N TYR A 406 6.59 26.95 -4.45
CA TYR A 406 7.97 26.90 -4.94
C TYR A 406 8.98 27.35 -3.87
N VAL A 407 8.69 28.46 -3.19
CA VAL A 407 9.53 28.97 -2.09
C VAL A 407 9.55 28.00 -0.90
N GLN A 408 8.41 27.39 -0.55
CA GLN A 408 8.37 26.39 0.51
C GLN A 408 9.27 25.18 0.18
N TYR A 409 9.29 24.72 -1.08
CA TYR A 409 10.22 23.68 -1.51
C TYR A 409 11.67 24.13 -1.45
N ALA A 410 11.98 25.37 -1.81
CA ALA A 410 13.34 25.90 -1.74
C ALA A 410 13.84 25.97 -0.28
N VAL A 411 13.01 26.48 0.65
CA VAL A 411 13.32 26.50 2.09
C VAL A 411 13.49 25.08 2.64
N THR A 412 12.64 24.14 2.23
CA THR A 412 12.74 22.73 2.63
C THR A 412 14.03 22.10 2.12
N ALA A 413 14.41 22.37 0.87
CA ALA A 413 15.67 21.90 0.30
C ALA A 413 16.88 22.50 1.05
N THR A 414 16.85 23.80 1.40
CA THR A 414 17.89 24.43 2.24
C THR A 414 18.00 23.74 3.59
N MET A 415 16.88 23.47 4.26
CA MET A 415 16.85 22.75 5.54
C MET A 415 17.48 21.36 5.42
N LEU A 416 17.13 20.59 4.38
CA LEU A 416 17.66 19.24 4.18
C LEU A 416 19.16 19.22 3.86
N ILE A 417 19.68 20.23 3.15
CA ILE A 417 21.13 20.37 2.94
C ILE A 417 21.84 20.68 4.24
N LEU A 418 21.30 21.58 5.07
CA LEU A 418 21.84 21.87 6.40
C LEU A 418 21.80 20.64 7.31
N TYR A 419 20.74 19.83 7.23
CA TYR A 419 20.65 18.54 7.90
C TYR A 419 21.79 17.61 7.48
N LEU A 420 21.97 17.37 6.17
CA LEU A 420 23.03 16.51 5.65
C LEU A 420 24.42 17.01 6.06
N GLU A 421 24.65 18.32 6.01
CA GLU A 421 25.92 18.94 6.37
C GLU A 421 26.23 18.86 7.88
N ARG A 422 25.23 19.03 8.74
CA ARG A 422 25.44 19.16 10.19
C ARG A 422 25.34 17.85 10.95
N TYR A 423 24.53 16.92 10.48
CA TYR A 423 24.17 15.70 11.21
C TYR A 423 24.68 14.41 10.55
N THR A 424 25.36 14.52 9.41
CA THR A 424 25.89 13.37 8.66
C THR A 424 27.26 13.68 8.06
N SER A 425 27.96 12.66 7.58
CA SER A 425 29.19 12.81 6.78
C SER A 425 28.93 12.69 5.26
N PHE A 426 27.69 12.92 4.80
CA PHE A 426 27.29 12.71 3.40
C PHE A 426 28.21 13.43 2.40
N PHE A 427 28.47 14.72 2.62
CA PHE A 427 29.28 15.55 1.71
C PHE A 427 30.78 15.22 1.71
N GLU A 428 31.27 14.46 2.71
CA GLU A 428 32.64 13.92 2.70
C GLU A 428 32.77 12.79 1.69
N THR A 429 31.67 12.08 1.41
CA THR A 429 31.60 10.93 0.48
C THR A 429 30.88 11.23 -0.83
N PHE A 430 30.37 12.46 -0.99
CA PHE A 430 29.62 12.87 -2.18
C PHE A 430 30.58 13.10 -3.36
N GLU A 431 30.81 12.03 -4.11
CA GLU A 431 31.55 12.02 -5.36
C GLU A 431 30.68 12.59 -6.49
N SER A 432 30.92 13.85 -6.86
CA SER A 432 30.25 14.49 -8.00
C SER A 432 31.24 14.91 -9.08
N GLY A 433 32.30 14.11 -9.27
CA GLY A 433 33.36 14.42 -10.22
C GLY A 433 34.15 15.69 -9.83
N PRO A 434 34.41 16.63 -10.74
CA PRO A 434 35.35 17.72 -10.51
C PRO A 434 34.78 18.97 -9.82
N LEU A 435 33.59 18.88 -9.21
CA LEU A 435 32.99 19.98 -8.45
C LEU A 435 33.75 20.29 -7.14
N SER A 436 33.93 21.58 -6.86
CA SER A 436 34.40 22.04 -5.53
C SER A 436 33.33 21.81 -4.45
N ASP A 437 33.73 21.76 -3.17
CA ASP A 437 32.82 21.50 -2.04
C ASP A 437 31.57 22.40 -2.03
N ARG A 438 31.75 23.70 -2.34
CA ARG A 438 30.64 24.66 -2.44
C ARG A 438 29.68 24.29 -3.58
N GLU A 439 30.23 23.96 -4.75
CA GLU A 439 29.45 23.57 -5.92
C GLU A 439 28.70 22.25 -5.68
N ARG A 440 29.30 21.30 -4.94
CA ARG A 440 28.62 20.03 -4.57
C ARG A 440 27.36 20.27 -3.76
N LYS A 441 27.45 21.15 -2.75
CA LYS A 441 26.29 21.52 -1.92
C LYS A 441 25.24 22.27 -2.72
N MET A 442 25.66 23.18 -3.60
CA MET A 442 24.74 23.94 -4.46
C MET A 442 24.00 23.03 -5.45
N PHE A 443 24.72 22.10 -6.08
CA PHE A 443 24.13 21.10 -6.95
C PHE A 443 23.11 20.24 -6.20
N ALA A 444 23.48 19.70 -5.04
CA ALA A 444 22.59 18.87 -4.23
C ALA A 444 21.32 19.64 -3.80
N ALA A 445 21.48 20.92 -3.43
CA ALA A 445 20.38 21.80 -3.06
C ALA A 445 19.39 22.00 -4.22
N ALA A 446 19.89 22.38 -5.40
CA ALA A 446 19.06 22.60 -6.59
C ALA A 446 18.44 21.30 -7.10
N PHE A 447 19.17 20.19 -7.04
CA PHE A 447 18.64 18.89 -7.41
C PHE A 447 17.51 18.45 -6.48
N MET A 448 17.65 18.67 -5.17
CA MET A 448 16.60 18.37 -4.21
C MET A 448 15.35 19.24 -4.38
N LEU A 449 15.52 20.54 -4.65
CA LEU A 449 14.42 21.43 -5.04
C LEU A 449 13.70 20.88 -6.27
N ARG A 450 14.44 20.59 -7.35
CA ARG A 450 13.90 20.01 -8.58
C ARG A 450 13.13 18.71 -8.33
N CYS A 451 13.69 17.81 -7.53
CA CYS A 451 13.05 16.56 -7.15
C CYS A 451 11.69 16.81 -6.46
N MET A 452 11.56 17.79 -5.57
CA MET A 452 10.26 18.08 -4.94
C MET A 452 9.19 18.46 -5.97
N GLY A 453 9.51 19.33 -6.93
CA GLY A 453 8.59 19.66 -8.03
C GLY A 453 8.22 18.44 -8.88
N GLN A 454 9.20 17.60 -9.18
CA GLN A 454 9.00 16.37 -9.94
C GLN A 454 8.10 15.38 -9.20
N LEU A 455 8.30 15.19 -7.90
CA LEU A 455 7.55 14.21 -7.13
C LEU A 455 6.08 14.61 -6.94
N VAL A 456 5.77 15.91 -6.88
CA VAL A 456 4.37 16.40 -6.88
C VAL A 456 3.63 16.00 -8.16
N CYS A 457 4.33 16.05 -9.30
CA CYS A 457 3.74 15.82 -10.62
C CYS A 457 3.85 14.38 -11.13
N ASN A 458 4.80 13.59 -10.62
CA ASN A 458 5.15 12.27 -11.20
C ASN A 458 5.20 11.15 -10.14
N GLY A 459 5.03 11.48 -8.85
CA GLY A 459 5.05 10.48 -7.77
C GLY A 459 3.86 9.52 -7.85
N HIS A 460 4.13 8.25 -7.55
CA HIS A 460 3.13 7.20 -7.44
C HIS A 460 3.01 6.72 -5.99
N ALA A 461 1.79 6.48 -5.53
CA ALA A 461 1.56 5.80 -4.25
C ALA A 461 1.52 4.29 -4.49
N ALA A 462 2.41 3.54 -3.85
CA ALA A 462 2.37 2.09 -3.85
C ALA A 462 1.26 1.62 -2.89
N LEU A 463 0.31 0.86 -3.43
CA LEU A 463 -0.86 0.37 -2.74
C LEU A 463 -0.70 -1.13 -2.44
N SER A 464 -1.13 -1.55 -1.25
CA SER A 464 -1.34 -2.97 -0.93
C SER A 464 -2.74 -3.15 -0.36
N LEU A 465 -3.25 -4.39 -0.39
CA LEU A 465 -4.41 -4.74 0.41
C LEU A 465 -4.02 -4.91 1.88
N SER A 466 -4.93 -4.55 2.78
CA SER A 466 -4.85 -4.85 4.20
C SER A 466 -6.19 -5.41 4.66
N THR A 467 -6.11 -6.51 5.40
CA THR A 467 -7.27 -7.16 6.04
C THR A 467 -7.60 -6.46 7.34
N TYR A 468 -8.84 -6.04 7.50
CA TYR A 468 -9.39 -5.47 8.72
C TYR A 468 -10.52 -6.37 9.23
N ASP A 469 -10.45 -6.70 10.51
CA ASP A 469 -11.58 -7.23 11.26
C ASP A 469 -12.41 -6.03 11.76
N ASP A 470 -13.64 -5.91 11.27
CA ASP A 470 -14.54 -4.84 11.71
C ASP A 470 -15.23 -5.15 13.05
N GLY A 471 -14.93 -6.32 13.66
CA GLY A 471 -15.45 -6.74 14.96
C GLY A 471 -16.95 -7.07 14.95
N THR A 472 -17.60 -7.12 13.78
CA THR A 472 -19.07 -7.25 13.67
C THR A 472 -19.55 -8.46 12.88
N GLY A 473 -18.73 -9.49 12.63
CA GLY A 473 -19.21 -10.73 11.99
C GLY A 473 -18.15 -11.74 11.57
N ARG A 474 -18.57 -12.77 10.83
CA ARG A 474 -17.73 -13.86 10.30
C ARG A 474 -16.97 -13.51 8.99
N THR A 475 -17.08 -12.27 8.52
CA THR A 475 -16.54 -11.83 7.22
C THR A 475 -15.39 -10.84 7.39
N VAL A 476 -14.23 -11.15 6.81
CA VAL A 476 -13.07 -10.24 6.77
C VAL A 476 -13.31 -9.13 5.73
N THR A 477 -12.97 -7.89 6.09
CA THR A 477 -12.99 -6.76 5.15
C THR A 477 -11.57 -6.45 4.67
N GLU A 478 -11.42 -6.08 3.41
CA GLU A 478 -10.11 -5.67 2.86
C GLU A 478 -10.19 -4.24 2.33
N ARG A 479 -9.12 -3.47 2.54
CA ARG A 479 -9.00 -2.09 2.06
C ARG A 479 -7.63 -1.86 1.44
N GLU A 480 -7.60 -1.01 0.42
CA GLU A 480 -6.35 -0.51 -0.14
C GLU A 480 -5.70 0.48 0.82
N VAL A 481 -4.44 0.22 1.15
CA VAL A 481 -3.62 1.06 2.02
C VAL A 481 -2.41 1.55 1.23
N ARG A 482 -2.13 2.85 1.34
CA ARG A 482 -0.90 3.44 0.81
C ARG A 482 0.25 3.06 1.74
N ARG A 483 1.14 2.17 1.28
CA ARG A 483 2.28 1.68 2.08
C ARG A 483 3.58 2.41 1.80
N ALA A 484 3.74 2.94 0.58
CA ALA A 484 4.92 3.70 0.19
C ALA A 484 4.58 4.75 -0.87
N THR A 485 5.46 5.73 -1.01
CA THR A 485 5.48 6.63 -2.18
C THR A 485 6.76 6.36 -2.95
N ALA A 486 6.67 6.29 -4.27
CA ALA A 486 7.78 5.93 -5.13
C ALA A 486 7.70 6.67 -6.47
N ILE A 487 8.83 6.72 -7.19
CA ILE A 487 8.93 7.36 -8.50
C ILE A 487 9.34 6.33 -9.56
N TYR A 488 8.57 6.25 -10.64
CA TYR A 488 8.74 5.30 -11.75
C TYR A 488 8.87 6.09 -13.06
N PRO A 489 10.08 6.52 -13.44
CA PRO A 489 10.26 7.50 -14.50
C PRO A 489 9.65 7.11 -15.85
N SER A 490 9.63 5.82 -16.19
CA SER A 490 9.12 5.33 -17.49
C SER A 490 7.58 5.29 -17.49
N ALA A 491 6.98 4.72 -16.44
CA ALA A 491 5.53 4.69 -16.26
C ALA A 491 4.92 6.09 -16.11
N ALA A 492 5.66 7.05 -15.55
CA ALA A 492 5.22 8.45 -15.42
C ALA A 492 4.96 9.15 -16.77
N MET A 493 5.38 8.56 -17.90
CA MET A 493 5.11 9.10 -19.24
C MET A 493 3.67 8.89 -19.73
N MET A 494 2.87 8.08 -19.03
CA MET A 494 1.45 7.93 -19.36
C MET A 494 0.68 9.17 -18.91
N ASN A 495 0.01 9.84 -19.85
CA ASN A 495 -0.82 10.99 -19.55
C ASN A 495 -2.10 10.60 -18.81
N HIS A 496 -2.77 11.63 -18.29
CA HIS A 496 -4.01 11.47 -17.54
C HIS A 496 -5.27 11.36 -18.42
N SER A 497 -6.14 10.42 -18.08
CA SER A 497 -7.57 10.46 -18.39
C SER A 497 -8.40 10.23 -17.13
N CYS A 498 -9.53 10.93 -16.98
CA CYS A 498 -10.49 10.65 -15.91
C CYS A 498 -11.23 9.31 -16.09
N ASP A 499 -11.09 8.70 -17.28
CA ASP A 499 -11.51 7.33 -17.62
C ASP A 499 -10.29 6.57 -18.16
N PRO A 500 -9.40 6.06 -17.28
CA PRO A 500 -8.14 5.46 -17.68
C PRO A 500 -8.34 4.12 -18.38
N ASN A 501 -7.33 3.67 -19.12
CA ASN A 501 -7.41 2.40 -19.85
C ASN A 501 -6.42 1.34 -19.35
N ILE A 502 -5.82 1.58 -18.18
CA ILE A 502 -4.90 0.68 -17.49
C ILE A 502 -5.35 0.39 -16.06
N VAL A 503 -4.76 -0.65 -15.47
CA VAL A 503 -4.79 -0.96 -14.04
C VAL A 503 -3.36 -1.01 -13.51
N ASN A 504 -3.13 -0.39 -12.35
CA ASN A 504 -1.84 -0.39 -11.65
C ASN A 504 -1.89 -1.42 -10.53
N THR A 505 -0.91 -2.31 -10.50
CA THR A 505 -0.72 -3.31 -9.43
C THR A 505 0.69 -3.21 -8.89
N PHE A 506 0.88 -3.51 -7.59
CA PHE A 506 2.19 -3.44 -6.95
C PHE A 506 2.54 -4.79 -6.35
N TYR A 507 3.74 -5.27 -6.66
CA TYR A 507 4.38 -6.34 -5.89
C TYR A 507 5.56 -5.72 -5.17
N LYS A 508 5.52 -5.69 -3.83
CA LYS A 508 6.55 -4.98 -3.05
C LYS A 508 6.60 -3.51 -3.52
N ASN A 509 7.76 -3.01 -3.89
CA ASN A 509 7.95 -1.69 -4.48
C ASN A 509 7.89 -1.70 -6.02
N ARG A 510 7.70 -2.82 -6.71
CA ARG A 510 7.65 -2.89 -8.18
C ARG A 510 6.24 -2.57 -8.70
N LEU A 511 6.16 -1.71 -9.72
CA LEU A 511 4.92 -1.34 -10.41
C LEU A 511 4.71 -2.21 -11.64
N ILE A 512 3.53 -2.86 -11.72
CA ILE A 512 3.10 -3.67 -12.87
C ILE A 512 1.81 -3.06 -13.41
N ILE A 513 1.83 -2.70 -14.69
CA ILE A 513 0.72 -2.01 -15.36
C ILE A 513 0.13 -2.91 -16.43
N ARG A 514 -1.19 -3.07 -16.42
CA ARG A 514 -1.93 -3.91 -17.37
C ARG A 514 -3.01 -3.14 -18.10
N CYS A 515 -3.39 -3.60 -19.29
CA CYS A 515 -4.56 -3.09 -19.98
C CYS A 515 -5.85 -3.38 -19.18
N ALA A 516 -6.63 -2.34 -18.86
CA ALA A 516 -7.95 -2.48 -18.24
C ALA A 516 -9.04 -2.87 -19.25
N ARG A 517 -8.81 -2.57 -20.52
CA ARG A 517 -9.72 -2.79 -21.65
C ARG A 517 -8.91 -3.01 -22.93
N GLU A 518 -9.55 -3.45 -24.00
CA GLU A 518 -8.90 -3.58 -25.30
C GLU A 518 -8.46 -2.22 -25.84
N LEU A 519 -7.29 -2.17 -26.47
CA LEU A 519 -6.72 -0.96 -27.06
C LEU A 519 -6.38 -1.20 -28.53
N SER A 520 -6.79 -0.26 -29.39
CA SER A 520 -6.44 -0.29 -30.80
C SER A 520 -5.02 0.24 -31.03
N ALA A 521 -4.38 -0.19 -32.10
CA ALA A 521 -3.12 0.39 -32.54
C ALA A 521 -3.28 1.92 -32.76
N GLY A 522 -2.29 2.68 -32.32
CA GLY A 522 -2.30 4.15 -32.33
C GLY A 522 -3.04 4.80 -31.16
N ALA A 523 -3.75 4.05 -30.31
CA ALA A 523 -4.37 4.60 -29.12
C ALA A 523 -3.33 5.01 -28.07
N GLU A 524 -3.59 6.10 -27.35
CA GLU A 524 -2.77 6.52 -26.22
C GLU A 524 -3.10 5.68 -24.97
N VAL A 525 -2.07 5.37 -24.20
CA VAL A 525 -2.18 4.69 -22.91
C VAL A 525 -2.36 5.75 -21.82
N PHE A 526 -3.51 5.71 -21.14
CA PHE A 526 -3.89 6.70 -20.15
C PHE A 526 -3.93 6.11 -18.74
N ASN A 527 -3.24 6.77 -17.83
CA ASN A 527 -3.35 6.55 -16.39
C ASN A 527 -4.39 7.50 -15.77
N CYS A 528 -4.78 7.25 -14.52
CA CYS A 528 -5.58 8.17 -13.72
C CYS A 528 -4.73 8.74 -12.58
N TYR A 529 -4.61 10.06 -12.50
CA TYR A 529 -3.78 10.76 -11.51
C TYR A 529 -4.52 10.98 -10.19
N GLY A 530 -5.54 10.16 -9.90
CA GLY A 530 -6.46 10.29 -8.78
C GLY A 530 -7.87 10.63 -9.22
N PRO A 531 -8.11 11.80 -9.86
CA PRO A 531 -9.45 12.22 -10.22
C PRO A 531 -10.16 11.36 -11.26
N HIS A 532 -11.17 10.58 -10.83
CA HIS A 532 -11.85 9.59 -11.66
C HIS A 532 -13.31 9.94 -11.93
N ARG A 533 -13.78 9.74 -13.16
CA ARG A 533 -15.14 10.14 -13.60
C ARG A 533 -16.28 9.51 -12.81
N ALA A 534 -16.05 8.30 -12.30
CA ALA A 534 -17.03 7.54 -11.52
C ALA A 534 -17.20 8.05 -10.08
N ARG A 535 -16.26 8.86 -9.58
CA ARG A 535 -16.19 9.23 -8.15
C ARG A 535 -16.55 10.69 -7.90
N GLU A 536 -16.20 11.58 -8.82
CA GLU A 536 -16.39 13.02 -8.64
C GLU A 536 -16.76 13.74 -9.94
N PRO A 537 -17.50 14.86 -9.88
CA PRO A 537 -17.88 15.65 -11.06
C PRO A 537 -16.71 16.37 -11.73
N THR A 538 -16.87 16.73 -13.01
CA THR A 538 -15.79 17.32 -13.84
C THR A 538 -15.16 18.58 -13.25
N ALA A 539 -15.97 19.45 -12.63
CA ALA A 539 -15.46 20.69 -12.04
C ALA A 539 -14.46 20.42 -10.91
N GLN A 540 -14.75 19.45 -10.05
CA GLN A 540 -13.86 19.03 -8.96
C GLN A 540 -12.61 18.35 -9.51
N ARG A 541 -12.78 17.42 -10.47
CA ARG A 541 -11.64 16.76 -11.15
C ARG A 541 -10.66 17.77 -11.74
N ARG A 542 -11.17 18.75 -12.51
CA ARG A 542 -10.33 19.81 -13.10
C ARG A 542 -9.70 20.72 -12.05
N ALA A 543 -10.37 20.97 -10.92
CA ALA A 543 -9.79 21.75 -9.83
C ALA A 543 -8.62 21.00 -9.18
N HIS A 544 -8.78 19.71 -8.87
CA HIS A 544 -7.70 18.87 -8.32
C HIS A 544 -6.51 18.77 -9.27
N LEU A 545 -6.76 18.50 -10.56
CA LEU A 545 -5.69 18.40 -11.57
C LEU A 545 -4.97 19.74 -11.78
N ARG A 546 -5.68 20.87 -11.75
CA ARG A 546 -5.06 22.19 -11.86
C ARG A 546 -4.22 22.51 -10.64
N ALA A 547 -4.69 22.17 -9.43
CA ALA A 547 -3.98 22.45 -8.19
C ALA A 547 -2.66 21.66 -8.09
N GLN A 548 -2.66 20.37 -8.45
CA GLN A 548 -1.49 19.51 -8.28
C GLN A 548 -0.61 19.37 -9.53
N TYR A 549 -1.21 19.28 -10.71
CA TYR A 549 -0.51 18.97 -11.98
C TYR A 549 -0.51 20.14 -12.97
N MET A 550 -1.11 21.28 -12.59
CA MET A 550 -1.09 22.54 -13.35
C MET A 550 -1.59 22.42 -14.80
N PHE A 551 -2.54 21.53 -15.05
CA PHE A 551 -3.20 21.39 -16.35
C PHE A 551 -4.71 21.25 -16.23
N GLN A 552 -5.41 21.40 -17.35
CA GLN A 552 -6.85 21.18 -17.46
C GLN A 552 -7.13 19.95 -18.32
N CYS A 553 -7.82 18.96 -17.75
CA CYS A 553 -8.16 17.74 -18.48
C CYS A 553 -9.24 17.97 -19.55
N MET A 554 -8.96 17.43 -20.73
CA MET A 554 -9.81 17.46 -21.92
C MET A 554 -10.19 16.04 -22.41
N CYS A 555 -10.08 15.02 -21.55
CA CYS A 555 -10.51 13.66 -21.90
C CYS A 555 -12.00 13.58 -22.24
N SER A 556 -12.42 12.49 -22.88
CA SER A 556 -13.82 12.25 -23.28
C SER A 556 -14.82 12.46 -22.13
N ALA A 557 -14.52 11.95 -20.93
CA ALA A 557 -15.37 12.09 -19.75
C ALA A 557 -15.51 13.55 -19.23
N CYS A 558 -14.58 14.43 -19.59
CA CYS A 558 -14.61 15.85 -19.26
C CYS A 558 -15.19 16.72 -20.39
N ALA A 559 -15.17 16.21 -21.63
CA ALA A 559 -15.70 16.88 -22.81
C ALA A 559 -17.19 16.59 -23.03
N ASP A 560 -17.61 15.35 -22.79
CA ASP A 560 -18.98 14.87 -22.94
C ASP A 560 -19.90 15.40 -21.83
N GLY A 561 -20.90 16.21 -22.19
CA GLY A 561 -21.83 16.87 -21.27
C GLY A 561 -22.56 15.90 -20.34
N ASP A 562 -22.97 14.74 -20.86
CA ASP A 562 -23.70 13.73 -20.08
C ASP A 562 -22.81 13.08 -19.02
N GLN A 563 -21.51 13.00 -19.28
CA GLN A 563 -20.54 12.43 -18.34
C GLN A 563 -20.03 13.43 -17.31
N GLN A 564 -20.30 14.73 -17.49
CA GLN A 564 -19.74 15.73 -16.59
C GLN A 564 -20.26 15.62 -15.16
N GLN A 565 -21.54 15.26 -15.02
CA GLN A 565 -22.26 15.14 -13.75
C GLN A 565 -22.56 13.68 -13.37
N PHE A 566 -22.05 12.70 -14.12
CA PHE A 566 -22.31 11.29 -13.93
C PHE A 566 -22.14 10.83 -12.47
N ALA A 567 -21.08 11.27 -11.79
CA ALA A 567 -20.82 10.96 -10.39
C ALA A 567 -21.93 11.44 -9.43
N MET A 568 -22.68 12.50 -9.77
CA MET A 568 -23.76 13.02 -8.94
C MET A 568 -24.96 12.06 -8.84
N LEU A 569 -25.14 11.17 -9.82
CA LEU A 569 -26.21 10.17 -9.81
C LEU A 569 -26.13 9.26 -8.58
N PHE A 570 -24.92 8.99 -8.09
CA PHE A 570 -24.67 8.09 -6.97
C PHE A 570 -24.90 8.75 -5.59
N ASN A 571 -25.29 10.03 -5.58
CA ASN A 571 -25.72 10.79 -4.40
C ASN A 571 -27.10 11.45 -4.60
N ALA A 572 -27.84 11.04 -5.64
CA ALA A 572 -29.09 11.68 -6.04
C ALA A 572 -30.30 11.16 -5.27
N TYR A 573 -31.22 12.06 -4.92
CA TYR A 573 -32.56 11.65 -4.47
C TYR A 573 -33.37 11.05 -5.62
N ALA A 574 -34.34 10.21 -5.29
CA ALA A 574 -35.33 9.69 -6.23
C ALA A 574 -36.50 10.66 -6.35
N CYS A 575 -36.92 10.95 -7.59
CA CYS A 575 -38.13 11.72 -7.85
C CYS A 575 -39.37 10.96 -7.35
N GLN A 576 -40.28 11.66 -6.68
CA GLN A 576 -41.52 11.07 -6.18
C GLN A 576 -42.46 10.61 -7.31
N SER A 577 -42.41 11.28 -8.48
CA SER A 577 -43.30 10.99 -9.62
C SER A 577 -42.77 9.90 -10.55
N CYS A 578 -41.50 9.96 -10.95
CA CYS A 578 -40.94 9.06 -11.97
C CYS A 578 -39.76 8.22 -11.50
N LYS A 579 -39.34 8.34 -10.22
CA LYS A 579 -38.16 7.67 -9.65
C LYS A 579 -36.83 7.97 -10.34
N GLY A 580 -36.80 8.94 -11.26
CA GLY A 580 -35.58 9.48 -11.86
C GLY A 580 -34.70 10.24 -10.87
N PRO A 581 -33.42 10.46 -11.20
CA PRO A 581 -32.48 11.14 -10.32
C PRO A 581 -32.82 12.62 -10.19
N VAL A 582 -32.70 13.13 -8.97
CA VAL A 582 -32.86 14.56 -8.63
C VAL A 582 -31.49 15.17 -8.36
N LEU A 583 -31.16 16.24 -9.06
CA LEU A 583 -29.90 16.96 -8.93
C LEU A 583 -30.13 18.42 -8.55
N TRP A 584 -29.15 19.01 -7.86
CA TRP A 584 -29.17 20.41 -7.43
C TRP A 584 -28.68 21.34 -8.54
N GLN A 585 -29.44 22.40 -8.80
CA GLN A 585 -29.08 23.51 -9.66
C GLN A 585 -29.18 24.81 -8.85
N GLY A 586 -28.05 25.28 -8.33
CA GLY A 586 -28.02 26.38 -7.38
C GLY A 586 -28.71 25.99 -6.06
N LYS A 587 -29.78 26.72 -5.69
CA LYS A 587 -30.55 26.47 -4.45
C LYS A 587 -31.74 25.52 -4.61
N LYS A 588 -32.05 25.10 -5.84
CA LYS A 588 -33.23 24.27 -6.15
C LYS A 588 -32.82 22.90 -6.65
N ALA A 589 -33.62 21.88 -6.33
CA ALA A 589 -33.40 20.50 -6.77
C ALA A 589 -34.50 20.09 -7.75
N HIS A 590 -34.12 19.53 -8.90
CA HIS A 590 -35.07 19.10 -9.93
C HIS A 590 -34.76 17.70 -10.43
N CYS A 591 -35.81 16.96 -10.74
CA CYS A 591 -35.68 15.67 -11.42
C CYS A 591 -35.13 15.85 -12.83
N GLN A 592 -34.08 15.10 -13.19
CA GLN A 592 -33.47 15.18 -14.53
C GLN A 592 -34.33 14.55 -15.64
N HIS A 593 -35.39 13.81 -15.29
CA HIS A 593 -36.27 13.15 -16.27
C HIS A 593 -37.59 13.91 -16.50
N CYS A 594 -38.28 14.32 -15.44
CA CYS A 594 -39.59 14.99 -15.54
C CYS A 594 -39.58 16.45 -15.09
N ASN A 595 -38.42 16.99 -14.69
CA ASN A 595 -38.23 18.36 -14.22
C ASN A 595 -39.07 18.77 -12.99
N ALA A 596 -39.69 17.82 -12.28
CA ALA A 596 -40.40 18.10 -11.05
C ALA A 596 -39.44 18.67 -9.98
N GLU A 597 -39.85 19.77 -9.33
CA GLU A 597 -39.15 20.36 -8.19
C GLU A 597 -39.20 19.42 -6.99
N PHE A 598 -38.08 19.29 -6.29
CA PHE A 598 -37.92 18.39 -5.16
C PHE A 598 -37.70 19.16 -3.86
N PHE A 599 -38.47 18.81 -2.85
CA PHE A 599 -38.43 19.40 -1.52
C PHE A 599 -37.86 18.36 -0.53
N PRO A 600 -36.67 18.62 0.06
CA PRO A 600 -35.94 17.62 0.84
C PRO A 600 -36.58 17.29 2.20
N GLU A 601 -37.45 18.15 2.74
CA GLU A 601 -37.98 18.04 4.11
C GLU A 601 -38.68 16.69 4.34
N ARG A 602 -39.54 16.28 3.39
CA ARG A 602 -40.23 14.98 3.46
C ARG A 602 -39.26 13.80 3.34
N ALA A 603 -38.22 13.94 2.52
CA ALA A 603 -37.22 12.91 2.34
C ALA A 603 -36.39 12.70 3.60
N LEU A 604 -35.98 13.78 4.27
CA LEU A 604 -35.24 13.73 5.53
C LEU A 604 -36.05 13.03 6.63
N ALA A 605 -37.33 13.37 6.80
CA ALA A 605 -38.18 12.70 7.80
C ALA A 605 -38.32 11.18 7.55
N ILE A 606 -38.36 10.74 6.29
CA ILE A 606 -38.39 9.32 5.94
C ILE A 606 -37.03 8.66 6.27
N LEU A 607 -35.92 9.35 6.03
CA LEU A 607 -34.58 8.85 6.35
C LEU A 607 -34.38 8.73 7.86
N ASP A 608 -34.82 9.71 8.64
CA ASP A 608 -34.76 9.66 10.12
C ASP A 608 -35.51 8.43 10.63
N ARG A 609 -36.73 8.21 10.14
CA ARG A 609 -37.51 7.01 10.49
C ARG A 609 -36.82 5.72 10.04
N ALA A 610 -36.17 5.72 8.88
CA ALA A 610 -35.42 4.57 8.40
C ALA A 610 -34.21 4.26 9.29
N GLU A 611 -33.50 5.27 9.79
CA GLU A 611 -32.37 5.05 10.70
C GLU A 611 -32.84 4.55 12.08
N GLU A 612 -33.95 5.06 12.61
CA GLU A 612 -34.57 4.51 13.83
C GLU A 612 -34.84 3.00 13.70
N LEU A 613 -35.42 2.57 12.58
CA LEU A 613 -35.67 1.15 12.32
C LEU A 613 -34.38 0.34 12.20
N ALA A 614 -33.33 0.90 11.61
CA ALA A 614 -32.03 0.22 11.51
C ALA A 614 -31.37 0.04 12.88
N ILE A 615 -31.49 1.03 13.78
CA ILE A 615 -31.00 0.93 15.16
C ILE A 615 -31.79 -0.15 15.92
N GLN A 616 -33.12 -0.15 15.79
CA GLN A 616 -33.97 -1.18 16.40
C GLN A 616 -33.63 -2.58 15.87
N ALA A 617 -33.34 -2.71 14.58
CA ALA A 617 -32.93 -3.97 13.97
C ALA A 617 -31.65 -4.56 14.59
N ILE A 618 -30.65 -3.72 14.88
CA ILE A 618 -29.40 -4.13 15.52
C ILE A 618 -29.65 -4.58 16.98
N GLN A 619 -30.63 -3.98 17.64
CA GLN A 619 -31.01 -4.28 19.02
C GLN A 619 -32.06 -5.41 19.14
N ALA A 620 -32.51 -5.97 18.02
CA ALA A 620 -33.54 -6.98 18.00
C ALA A 620 -33.11 -8.26 18.74
N LYS A 621 -34.07 -8.92 19.40
CA LYS A 621 -33.77 -10.12 20.20
C LYS A 621 -33.63 -11.36 19.34
N THR A 622 -34.24 -11.37 18.17
CA THR A 622 -34.20 -12.49 17.23
C THR A 622 -33.65 -12.05 15.87
N PRO A 623 -32.89 -12.92 15.16
CA PRO A 623 -32.41 -12.61 13.82
C PRO A 623 -33.53 -12.28 12.83
N GLN A 624 -34.70 -12.93 12.96
CA GLN A 624 -35.86 -12.71 12.09
C GLN A 624 -36.44 -11.31 12.29
N GLU A 625 -36.69 -10.90 13.53
CA GLU A 625 -37.15 -9.55 13.87
C GLU A 625 -36.16 -8.49 13.38
N GLY A 626 -34.86 -8.72 13.59
CA GLY A 626 -33.80 -7.85 13.09
C GLY A 626 -33.84 -7.69 11.57
N CYS A 627 -34.02 -8.79 10.83
CA CYS A 627 -34.15 -8.77 9.37
C CYS A 627 -35.40 -8.01 8.90
N GLU A 628 -36.55 -8.18 9.56
CA GLU A 628 -37.79 -7.48 9.21
C GLU A 628 -37.67 -5.96 9.39
N LEU A 629 -37.11 -5.53 10.53
CA LEU A 629 -36.85 -4.12 10.81
C LEU A 629 -35.83 -3.51 9.84
N MET A 630 -34.75 -4.25 9.54
CA MET A 630 -33.75 -3.81 8.57
C MET A 630 -34.33 -3.73 7.16
N GLN A 631 -35.21 -4.66 6.78
CA GLN A 631 -35.92 -4.62 5.50
C GLN A 631 -36.87 -3.42 5.43
N ALA A 632 -37.58 -3.11 6.51
CA ALA A 632 -38.44 -1.93 6.60
C ALA A 632 -37.62 -0.63 6.43
N SER A 633 -36.47 -0.53 7.12
CA SER A 633 -35.51 0.57 6.94
C SER A 633 -35.07 0.72 5.48
N TYR A 634 -34.65 -0.38 4.86
CA TYR A 634 -34.21 -0.40 3.47
C TYR A 634 -35.30 0.04 2.49
N ARG A 635 -36.55 -0.41 2.68
CA ARG A 635 -37.69 0.00 1.84
C ARG A 635 -37.99 1.50 1.94
N LEU A 636 -37.86 2.10 3.12
CA LEU A 636 -38.00 3.56 3.27
C LEU A 636 -36.87 4.29 2.52
N LYS A 637 -35.63 3.80 2.63
CA LYS A 637 -34.46 4.34 1.91
C LYS A 637 -34.63 4.24 0.38
N GLN A 638 -35.21 3.15 -0.14
CA GLN A 638 -35.54 2.99 -1.57
C GLN A 638 -36.57 4.02 -2.08
N GLN A 639 -37.43 4.56 -1.21
CA GLN A 639 -38.37 5.60 -1.62
C GLN A 639 -37.70 6.97 -1.81
N VAL A 640 -36.60 7.19 -1.08
CA VAL A 640 -35.91 8.48 -0.98
C VAL A 640 -34.73 8.58 -1.92
N TRP A 641 -33.91 7.54 -2.00
CA TRP A 641 -32.67 7.55 -2.77
C TRP A 641 -32.85 6.96 -4.17
N TYR A 642 -32.18 7.56 -5.15
CA TYR A 642 -32.11 6.99 -6.49
C TYR A 642 -31.52 5.57 -6.45
N ARG A 643 -31.95 4.69 -7.36
CA ARG A 643 -31.60 3.25 -7.34
C ARG A 643 -30.10 2.94 -7.30
N HIS A 644 -29.26 3.87 -7.77
CA HIS A 644 -27.80 3.73 -7.76
C HIS A 644 -27.12 4.51 -6.63
N HIS A 645 -27.85 5.05 -5.66
CA HIS A 645 -27.27 5.84 -4.59
C HIS A 645 -26.30 5.02 -3.71
N ALA A 646 -25.14 5.57 -3.37
CA ALA A 646 -24.11 4.89 -2.61
C ALA A 646 -24.60 4.46 -1.21
N SER A 647 -25.28 5.34 -0.47
CA SER A 647 -25.92 5.00 0.82
C SER A 647 -27.02 3.95 0.71
N LEU A 648 -27.71 3.85 -0.44
CA LEU A 648 -28.70 2.80 -0.66
C LEU A 648 -28.02 1.44 -0.83
N ARG A 649 -26.91 1.38 -1.60
CA ARG A 649 -26.08 0.18 -1.71
C ARG A 649 -25.52 -0.26 -0.35
N ALA A 650 -25.02 0.70 0.45
CA ALA A 650 -24.51 0.40 1.79
C ALA A 650 -25.62 -0.13 2.72
N ALA A 651 -26.86 0.33 2.57
CA ALA A 651 -28.00 -0.23 3.29
C ALA A 651 -28.37 -1.63 2.79
N ALA A 652 -28.30 -1.88 1.49
CA ALA A 652 -28.48 -3.21 0.91
C ALA A 652 -27.41 -4.20 1.40
N ASP A 653 -26.14 -3.78 1.51
CA ASP A 653 -25.06 -4.61 2.07
C ASP A 653 -25.34 -5.02 3.52
N ARG A 654 -25.80 -4.07 4.35
CA ARG A 654 -26.16 -4.35 5.75
C ARG A 654 -27.32 -5.35 5.83
N LEU A 655 -28.36 -5.16 5.02
CA LEU A 655 -29.49 -6.08 4.97
C LEU A 655 -29.08 -7.46 4.42
N ALA A 656 -28.23 -7.51 3.40
CA ALA A 656 -27.70 -8.76 2.85
C ALA A 656 -26.91 -9.54 3.90
N LYS A 657 -26.08 -8.87 4.70
CA LYS A 657 -25.39 -9.45 5.84
C LYS A 657 -26.37 -10.00 6.88
N SER A 658 -27.38 -9.23 7.29
CA SER A 658 -28.42 -9.70 8.21
C SER A 658 -29.15 -10.94 7.70
N TYR A 659 -29.48 -10.99 6.40
CA TYR A 659 -30.07 -12.18 5.80
C TYR A 659 -29.13 -13.39 5.80
N ALA A 660 -27.84 -13.20 5.50
CA ALA A 660 -26.86 -14.29 5.57
C ALA A 660 -26.73 -14.84 7.00
N ASP A 661 -26.61 -13.95 8.00
CA ASP A 661 -26.54 -14.31 9.41
C ASP A 661 -27.80 -15.05 9.90
N ALA A 662 -28.97 -14.72 9.35
CA ALA A 662 -30.24 -15.40 9.62
C ALA A 662 -30.45 -16.71 8.81
N GLY A 663 -29.52 -17.07 7.92
CA GLY A 663 -29.62 -18.25 7.05
C GLY A 663 -30.52 -18.06 5.81
N GLU A 664 -30.97 -16.84 5.55
CA GLU A 664 -31.82 -16.44 4.41
C GLU A 664 -30.95 -16.11 3.17
N PHE A 665 -30.09 -17.05 2.78
CA PHE A 665 -29.04 -16.84 1.77
C PHE A 665 -29.57 -16.36 0.41
N SER A 666 -30.73 -16.83 -0.05
CA SER A 666 -31.30 -16.39 -1.33
C SER A 666 -31.59 -14.88 -1.36
N LYS A 667 -32.15 -14.33 -0.27
CA LYS A 667 -32.44 -12.89 -0.15
C LYS A 667 -31.15 -12.07 -0.07
N SER A 668 -30.14 -12.60 0.62
CA SER A 668 -28.81 -12.01 0.68
C SER A 668 -28.19 -11.89 -0.72
N VAL A 669 -28.17 -13.01 -1.46
CA VAL A 669 -27.63 -13.09 -2.83
C VAL A 669 -28.31 -12.10 -3.79
N GLU A 670 -29.64 -11.95 -3.72
CA GLU A 670 -30.37 -11.01 -4.58
C GLU A 670 -29.93 -9.56 -4.36
N LEU A 671 -29.75 -9.13 -3.11
CA LEU A 671 -29.29 -7.79 -2.77
C LEU A 671 -27.84 -7.55 -3.24
N ILE A 672 -26.96 -8.52 -3.05
CA ILE A 672 -25.57 -8.43 -3.53
C ILE A 672 -25.54 -8.34 -5.06
N LYS A 673 -26.35 -9.13 -5.77
CA LYS A 673 -26.48 -9.06 -7.24
C LYS A 673 -26.99 -7.69 -7.71
N GLN A 674 -27.93 -7.07 -7.00
CA GLN A 674 -28.38 -5.69 -7.28
C GLN A 674 -27.27 -4.66 -7.08
N ASN A 675 -26.47 -4.82 -6.00
CA ASN A 675 -25.31 -3.97 -5.75
C ASN A 675 -24.26 -4.11 -6.84
N ILE A 676 -23.97 -5.33 -7.31
CA ILE A 676 -23.08 -5.58 -8.46
C ILE A 676 -23.55 -4.76 -9.66
N GLN A 677 -24.83 -4.86 -10.07
CA GLN A 677 -25.34 -4.10 -11.23
C GLN A 677 -25.16 -2.59 -11.06
N SER A 678 -25.38 -2.06 -9.86
CA SER A 678 -25.16 -0.64 -9.60
C SER A 678 -23.68 -0.25 -9.63
N LEU A 679 -22.77 -1.12 -9.19
CA LEU A 679 -21.32 -0.89 -9.24
C LEU A 679 -20.79 -1.02 -10.67
N GLU A 680 -21.30 -1.97 -11.45
CA GLU A 680 -21.00 -2.10 -12.88
C GLU A 680 -21.42 -0.85 -13.65
N TYR A 681 -22.59 -0.30 -13.33
CA TYR A 681 -23.05 0.96 -13.91
C TYR A 681 -22.09 2.12 -13.59
N GLN A 682 -21.61 2.21 -12.34
CA GLN A 682 -20.75 3.30 -11.88
C GLN A 682 -19.29 3.18 -12.36
N TYR A 683 -18.67 2.02 -12.16
CA TYR A 683 -17.23 1.80 -12.29
C TYR A 683 -16.86 0.89 -13.47
N GLY A 684 -17.83 0.19 -14.05
CA GLY A 684 -17.61 -0.83 -15.08
C GLY A 684 -17.44 -2.24 -14.50
N SER A 685 -17.73 -3.26 -15.32
CA SER A 685 -17.78 -4.67 -14.92
C SER A 685 -16.45 -5.31 -14.52
N PHE A 686 -15.33 -4.64 -14.76
CA PHE A 686 -13.98 -5.14 -14.45
C PHE A 686 -13.30 -4.32 -13.34
N SER A 687 -14.07 -3.42 -12.73
CA SER A 687 -13.60 -2.57 -11.65
C SER A 687 -13.29 -3.37 -10.40
N VAL A 688 -12.43 -2.78 -9.58
CA VAL A 688 -12.08 -3.31 -8.27
C VAL A 688 -13.30 -3.41 -7.36
N GLU A 689 -14.23 -2.45 -7.45
CA GLU A 689 -15.47 -2.45 -6.66
C GLU A 689 -16.34 -3.67 -6.98
N VAL A 690 -16.44 -4.05 -8.25
CA VAL A 690 -17.17 -5.27 -8.66
C VAL A 690 -16.45 -6.53 -8.20
N ALA A 691 -15.11 -6.55 -8.21
CA ALA A 691 -14.32 -7.68 -7.70
C ALA A 691 -14.62 -7.95 -6.21
N HIS A 692 -14.64 -6.89 -5.39
CA HIS A 692 -14.98 -6.99 -3.96
C HIS A 692 -16.40 -7.50 -3.71
N GLU A 693 -17.35 -7.07 -4.54
CA GLU A 693 -18.74 -7.47 -4.38
C GLU A 693 -18.98 -8.93 -4.84
N LEU A 694 -18.28 -9.38 -5.88
CA LEU A 694 -18.26 -10.78 -6.30
C LEU A 694 -17.63 -11.70 -5.25
N ARG A 695 -16.60 -11.23 -4.54
CA ARG A 695 -16.02 -11.95 -3.40
C ARG A 695 -17.03 -12.14 -2.27
N LYS A 696 -17.72 -11.06 -1.86
CA LYS A 696 -18.79 -11.19 -0.84
C LYS A 696 -19.86 -12.19 -1.28
N LEU A 697 -20.25 -12.14 -2.56
CA LEU A 697 -21.20 -13.07 -3.13
C LEU A 697 -20.68 -14.52 -3.06
N SER A 698 -19.43 -14.78 -3.44
CA SER A 698 -18.86 -16.12 -3.36
C SER A 698 -18.80 -16.65 -1.93
N ASP A 699 -18.45 -15.81 -0.96
CA ASP A 699 -18.39 -16.19 0.45
C ASP A 699 -19.77 -16.61 0.99
N VAL A 700 -20.81 -15.80 0.74
CA VAL A 700 -22.20 -16.11 1.15
C VAL A 700 -22.73 -17.38 0.48
N MET A 701 -22.43 -17.57 -0.80
CA MET A 701 -22.84 -18.75 -1.54
C MET A 701 -22.11 -20.02 -1.05
N LEU A 702 -20.83 -19.92 -0.72
CA LEU A 702 -20.05 -21.03 -0.16
C LEU A 702 -20.58 -21.43 1.23
N GLU A 703 -20.87 -20.45 2.09
CA GLU A 703 -21.46 -20.72 3.41
C GLU A 703 -22.80 -21.46 3.28
N ARG A 704 -23.64 -21.07 2.31
CA ARG A 704 -24.89 -21.78 2.00
C ARG A 704 -24.65 -23.26 1.65
N ILE A 705 -23.69 -23.53 0.78
CA ILE A 705 -23.34 -24.88 0.31
C ILE A 705 -22.88 -25.75 1.48
N LEU A 706 -21.97 -25.23 2.30
CA LEU A 706 -21.39 -25.96 3.43
C LEU A 706 -22.43 -26.26 4.52
N ASN A 707 -23.39 -25.35 4.74
CA ASN A 707 -24.41 -25.52 5.78
C ASN A 707 -25.62 -26.37 5.34
N ALA A 708 -25.83 -26.62 4.04
CA ALA A 708 -26.97 -27.41 3.56
C ALA A 708 -26.67 -28.32 2.36
N PRO A 709 -25.83 -29.35 2.55
CA PRO A 709 -25.33 -30.20 1.46
C PRO A 709 -26.36 -31.14 0.81
N ARG A 710 -27.62 -31.15 1.25
CA ARG A 710 -28.67 -32.12 0.80
C ARG A 710 -29.93 -31.45 0.23
N ASN A 711 -29.82 -30.20 -0.22
CA ASN A 711 -30.93 -29.49 -0.85
C ASN A 711 -31.13 -29.97 -2.31
N SER A 712 -32.38 -30.00 -2.80
CA SER A 712 -32.67 -30.34 -4.21
C SER A 712 -31.97 -29.42 -5.22
N ALA A 713 -31.73 -28.17 -4.85
CA ALA A 713 -30.98 -27.19 -5.66
C ALA A 713 -29.46 -27.20 -5.40
N TYR A 714 -28.93 -28.14 -4.59
CA TYR A 714 -27.51 -28.12 -4.16
C TYR A 714 -26.53 -28.05 -5.34
N ARG A 715 -26.76 -28.87 -6.37
CA ARG A 715 -25.93 -28.87 -7.58
C ARG A 715 -25.97 -27.53 -8.33
N GLU A 716 -27.13 -26.90 -8.43
CA GLU A 716 -27.27 -25.58 -9.07
C GLU A 716 -26.49 -24.50 -8.31
N TRP A 717 -26.57 -24.52 -6.98
CA TRP A 717 -25.78 -23.65 -6.12
C TRP A 717 -24.29 -23.87 -6.29
N CYS A 718 -23.80 -25.12 -6.34
CA CYS A 718 -22.40 -25.42 -6.61
C CYS A 718 -21.94 -24.86 -7.98
N LEU A 719 -22.73 -25.08 -9.04
CA LEU A 719 -22.41 -24.59 -10.39
C LEU A 719 -22.37 -23.06 -10.48
N GLU A 720 -23.35 -22.38 -9.90
CA GLU A 720 -23.38 -20.91 -9.87
C GLU A 720 -22.24 -20.36 -9.00
N THR A 721 -22.00 -20.96 -7.83
CA THR A 721 -20.91 -20.53 -6.93
C THR A 721 -19.56 -20.67 -7.61
N HIS A 722 -19.32 -21.78 -8.33
CA HIS A 722 -18.09 -22.01 -9.09
C HIS A 722 -17.86 -20.92 -10.15
N LYS A 723 -18.91 -20.52 -10.88
CA LYS A 723 -18.83 -19.41 -11.85
C LYS A 723 -18.50 -18.08 -11.18
N ILE A 724 -19.16 -17.77 -10.06
CA ILE A 724 -18.96 -16.51 -9.34
C ILE A 724 -17.55 -16.44 -8.73
N VAL A 725 -17.11 -17.48 -8.02
CA VAL A 725 -15.77 -17.49 -7.40
C VAL A 725 -14.67 -17.47 -8.45
N ARG A 726 -14.82 -18.17 -9.58
CA ARG A 726 -13.87 -18.07 -10.70
C ARG A 726 -13.80 -16.65 -11.25
N LYS A 727 -14.94 -15.97 -11.41
CA LYS A 727 -14.97 -14.56 -11.84
C LYS A 727 -14.32 -13.66 -10.78
N ALA A 728 -14.56 -13.89 -9.49
CA ALA A 728 -13.93 -13.16 -8.39
C ALA A 728 -12.40 -13.33 -8.42
N VAL A 729 -11.88 -14.55 -8.62
CA VAL A 729 -10.43 -14.81 -8.78
C VAL A 729 -9.86 -14.00 -9.94
N GLN A 730 -10.46 -14.10 -11.13
CA GLN A 730 -9.97 -13.42 -12.34
C GLN A 730 -9.94 -11.89 -12.19
N LEU A 731 -11.00 -11.28 -11.64
CA LEU A 731 -11.05 -9.84 -11.45
C LEU A 731 -10.12 -9.37 -10.34
N THR A 732 -10.01 -10.13 -9.24
CA THR A 732 -9.11 -9.78 -8.14
C THR A 732 -7.65 -9.88 -8.61
N GLU A 733 -7.30 -10.93 -9.36
CA GLU A 733 -5.97 -11.07 -9.97
C GLU A 733 -5.64 -9.92 -10.93
N LEU A 734 -6.60 -9.50 -11.77
CA LEU A 734 -6.41 -8.35 -12.66
C LEU A 734 -6.13 -7.06 -11.89
N ASN A 735 -6.82 -6.83 -10.77
CA ASN A 735 -6.77 -5.58 -10.01
C ASN A 735 -5.68 -5.55 -8.92
N TYR A 736 -5.14 -6.70 -8.53
CA TYR A 736 -4.22 -6.81 -7.39
C TYR A 736 -2.98 -7.67 -7.67
N GLY A 737 -3.05 -8.57 -8.65
CA GLY A 737 -1.97 -9.50 -9.01
C GLY A 737 -2.07 -10.84 -8.28
N ALA A 738 -1.54 -11.90 -8.89
CA ALA A 738 -1.62 -13.27 -8.37
C ALA A 738 -0.85 -13.51 -7.06
N TRP A 739 0.05 -12.58 -6.71
CA TRP A 739 0.84 -12.65 -5.48
C TRP A 739 0.07 -12.28 -4.23
N GLU A 740 -1.08 -11.62 -4.37
CA GLU A 740 -1.87 -11.13 -3.24
C GLU A 740 -2.53 -12.28 -2.48
N PRO A 741 -2.44 -12.31 -1.13
CA PRO A 741 -3.01 -13.38 -0.32
C PRO A 741 -4.49 -13.61 -0.58
N LEU A 742 -5.27 -12.55 -0.85
CA LEU A 742 -6.68 -12.68 -1.18
C LEU A 742 -6.89 -13.55 -2.42
N VAL A 743 -6.11 -13.33 -3.49
CA VAL A 743 -6.24 -14.08 -4.75
C VAL A 743 -5.98 -15.56 -4.50
N ARG A 744 -4.96 -15.89 -3.70
CA ARG A 744 -4.66 -17.27 -3.32
C ARG A 744 -5.80 -17.92 -2.53
N ARG A 745 -6.37 -17.22 -1.56
CA ARG A 745 -7.53 -17.73 -0.79
C ARG A 745 -8.73 -18.00 -1.70
N LEU A 746 -9.04 -17.08 -2.62
CA LEU A 746 -10.12 -17.26 -3.58
C LEU A 746 -9.84 -18.43 -4.53
N ALA A 747 -8.60 -18.64 -4.96
CA ALA A 747 -8.22 -19.78 -5.79
C ALA A 747 -8.32 -21.13 -5.04
N VAL A 748 -8.10 -21.15 -3.74
CA VAL A 748 -8.38 -22.33 -2.90
C VAL A 748 -9.89 -22.58 -2.82
N GLN A 749 -10.70 -21.55 -2.56
CA GLN A 749 -12.15 -21.68 -2.54
C GLN A 749 -12.70 -22.15 -3.90
N GLU A 750 -12.17 -21.64 -5.02
CA GLU A 750 -12.57 -22.05 -6.37
C GLU A 750 -12.32 -23.54 -6.60
N ARG A 751 -11.15 -24.06 -6.19
CA ARG A 751 -10.85 -25.50 -6.27
C ARG A 751 -11.80 -26.34 -5.43
N VAL A 752 -12.04 -25.94 -4.17
CA VAL A 752 -12.97 -26.64 -3.27
C VAL A 752 -14.36 -26.72 -3.88
N VAL A 753 -14.88 -25.62 -4.43
CA VAL A 753 -16.20 -25.63 -5.07
C VAL A 753 -16.18 -26.44 -6.39
N GLY A 754 -15.09 -26.39 -7.14
CA GLY A 754 -14.87 -27.20 -8.34
C GLY A 754 -14.95 -28.70 -8.04
N ASP A 755 -14.34 -29.16 -6.96
CA ASP A 755 -14.40 -30.55 -6.50
C ASP A 755 -15.84 -30.95 -6.13
N LEU A 756 -16.56 -30.08 -5.40
CA LEU A 756 -17.99 -30.30 -5.08
C LEU A 756 -18.86 -30.42 -6.34
N VAL A 757 -18.57 -29.64 -7.38
CA VAL A 757 -19.28 -29.76 -8.67
C VAL A 757 -19.03 -31.13 -9.30
N GLN A 758 -17.80 -31.65 -9.26
CA GLN A 758 -17.47 -32.97 -9.80
C GLN A 758 -18.16 -34.09 -9.01
N ASP A 759 -18.18 -34.01 -7.67
CA ASP A 759 -18.85 -34.99 -6.82
C ASP A 759 -20.36 -35.06 -7.09
N THR A 760 -21.01 -33.91 -7.30
CA THR A 760 -22.43 -33.89 -7.70
C THR A 760 -22.70 -34.41 -9.12
N ALA A 761 -21.66 -34.54 -9.95
CA ALA A 761 -21.75 -35.18 -11.27
C ALA A 761 -21.57 -36.70 -11.19
N ALA A 762 -20.67 -37.18 -10.33
CA ALA A 762 -20.42 -38.61 -10.11
C ALA A 762 -21.60 -39.34 -9.43
N GLY A 763 -22.44 -38.63 -8.68
CA GLY A 763 -23.66 -39.17 -8.05
C GLY A 763 -24.85 -39.42 -9.01
N LEU A 764 -24.73 -39.08 -10.30
CA LEU A 764 -25.79 -39.21 -11.30
C LEU A 764 -25.47 -40.34 -12.30
N THR A 765 -25.41 -41.57 -11.81
CA THR A 765 -25.60 -42.80 -12.62
C THR A 765 -26.96 -43.45 -12.35
N GLN A 766 -27.99 -42.66 -12.09
CA GLN A 766 -29.39 -43.09 -12.23
C GLN A 766 -30.29 -41.88 -12.40
N THR A 767 -30.78 -41.73 -13.64
CA THR A 767 -32.05 -41.10 -14.05
C THR A 767 -32.45 -39.80 -13.35
N ASP A 768 -32.27 -38.67 -14.02
CA ASP A 768 -33.42 -37.92 -14.53
C ASP A 768 -33.01 -36.81 -15.50
N ASN A 769 -33.51 -36.96 -16.74
CA ASN A 769 -33.50 -35.94 -17.78
C ASN A 769 -34.63 -34.96 -17.49
N ILE A 770 -34.32 -33.73 -17.07
CA ILE A 770 -35.20 -32.57 -17.32
C ILE A 770 -34.34 -31.38 -17.74
N HIS A 771 -34.30 -31.17 -19.06
CA HIS A 771 -34.02 -29.86 -19.66
C HIS A 771 -35.19 -28.92 -19.34
N HIS A 772 -34.91 -27.73 -18.79
CA HIS A 772 -35.41 -26.41 -19.22
C HIS A 772 -35.47 -25.34 -18.11
N ILE A 773 -34.99 -24.14 -18.50
CA ILE A 773 -35.31 -22.77 -18.04
C ILE A 773 -34.39 -22.17 -16.97
N LEU A 774 -33.43 -21.36 -17.43
CA LEU A 774 -33.32 -19.92 -17.13
C LEU A 774 -32.22 -19.31 -18.03
N HIS A 775 -32.62 -18.88 -19.23
CA HIS A 775 -31.91 -17.84 -19.96
C HIS A 775 -32.15 -16.52 -19.21
N TYR A 776 -31.19 -16.05 -18.43
CA TYR A 776 -31.05 -14.63 -18.13
C TYR A 776 -29.71 -14.15 -18.62
N ASN A 777 -29.79 -13.32 -19.65
CA ASN A 777 -28.69 -12.56 -20.21
C ASN A 777 -28.13 -11.61 -19.15
N LEU A 778 -27.12 -12.05 -18.40
CA LEU A 778 -26.01 -11.17 -18.10
C LEU A 778 -25.30 -10.97 -19.45
N LYS A 779 -25.57 -9.86 -20.15
CA LYS A 779 -24.65 -9.40 -21.21
C LYS A 779 -23.35 -9.02 -20.51
N ILE A 780 -22.45 -10.00 -20.36
CA ILE A 780 -21.06 -9.91 -19.90
C ILE A 780 -20.15 -9.87 -21.11
#